data_AF-A0A5M3WVD5-F1
#
_entry.id   AF-A0A5M3WVD5-F1
#
_cell.length_a   1.000
_cell.length_b   1.000
_cell.length_c   1.000
_cell.angle_alpha   90.00
_cell.angle_beta   90.00
_cell.angle_gamma   90.00
#
_symmetry.space_group_name_H-M   'P 1'
#
loop_
_entity.id
_entity.type
_entity.pdbx_description
1 polymer ?
#
loop_
_entity_poly.entity_id
_entity_poly.type
_entity_poly.pdbx_seq_one_letter_code
_entity_poly.pdbx_strand_id
1 'polypeptide(L)'
;MRTTPAFRAARAGTIVLALLLLAGVALDPSKVVDLSSYPGSYRLGSMLIYLPLWLAGFAAGCIILLRRKSGFFVTLGVLVLSAMVARFAASLVSVIGTVPAWSTVRFVAWSTGFTGVYAGLLGWPAAIPAWLILRREKPGPATRPVPELTVMAAFAGVGGLLLLSRAWWTHSPLGYAFGDGWWFIAPTAEAGVVGGLAGLGVFLAVVHVAAPRLARGQSRLPTFVGGWLACVCGGLGLGAAQSLLALFASDPVDDLGSDLWAIPAALLRLSLGVSYGATIGLVAAIALIALPASLRAPRMIKPAVATMALLSLLTVDPLPSPLPVAATTTADELPRLSVSAPAIVDGRGRQVLLRGANVELPLTRDDFRDLAEQGANVARLGISWSRLEPTPGVWDTGYLARIREAVGWAEAHDLYTVLNLRQDRAPTGLYATWGRLAAEFASASAVAGFDLMDEPATGEQPPLTSSLLLGRDYAEAITAIRAAERAARGFAHLIFFQPSVLWAELGFDAAPPPGFSADPNLVFAPHPPTRSTLVSARRGLAQAARMASRYDAALWIGEWSSEPSGYASAEDEGLVGGAFRVGYRPAVLSRAYPRATPGRLTALWSGTERRGLRLAGTGGNGRCDLDVWVPGAERPAIASTGISSVASRRVPGGWRISGCPSGDYRLELV
;
A
#
# COMPACT_ATOMS: atom_id res chain seq x y z
N MET A 1 -20.29 36.12 -36.48
CA MET A 1 -19.21 35.11 -36.54
C MET A 1 -19.81 33.72 -36.65
N ARG A 2 -19.51 32.94 -37.70
CA ARG A 2 -20.01 31.55 -37.82
C ARG A 2 -19.22 30.66 -36.86
N THR A 3 -19.89 30.00 -35.92
CA THR A 3 -19.27 29.07 -34.97
C THR A 3 -18.78 27.82 -35.70
N THR A 4 -17.53 27.41 -35.45
CA THR A 4 -16.98 26.21 -36.09
C THR A 4 -17.68 24.95 -35.54
N PRO A 5 -17.75 23.85 -36.32
CA PRO A 5 -18.29 22.58 -35.83
C PRO A 5 -17.59 22.07 -34.56
N ALA A 6 -16.27 22.28 -34.46
CA ALA A 6 -15.48 21.95 -33.28
C ALA A 6 -15.90 22.76 -32.04
N PHE A 7 -16.17 24.07 -32.20
CA PHE A 7 -16.66 24.90 -31.10
C PHE A 7 -18.05 24.48 -30.61
N ARG A 8 -18.97 24.15 -31.53
CA ARG A 8 -20.30 23.63 -31.18
C ARG A 8 -20.20 22.28 -30.44
N ALA A 9 -19.33 21.39 -30.91
CA ALA A 9 -19.06 20.10 -30.28
C ALA A 9 -18.47 20.26 -28.87
N ALA A 10 -17.46 21.12 -28.71
CA ALA A 10 -16.84 21.42 -27.42
C ALA A 10 -17.87 21.99 -26.42
N ARG A 11 -18.68 22.96 -26.86
CA ARG A 11 -19.74 23.55 -26.02
C ARG A 11 -20.76 22.52 -25.57
N ALA A 12 -21.27 21.69 -26.48
CA ALA A 12 -22.27 20.67 -26.16
C ALA A 12 -21.71 19.61 -25.19
N GLY A 13 -20.51 19.12 -25.42
CA GLY A 13 -19.86 18.18 -24.51
C GLY A 13 -19.64 18.80 -23.12
N THR A 14 -19.20 20.05 -23.05
CA THR A 14 -18.90 20.74 -21.78
C THR A 14 -20.18 20.95 -20.95
N ILE A 15 -21.31 21.24 -21.61
CA ILE A 15 -22.62 21.32 -20.94
C ILE A 15 -23.00 19.97 -20.36
N VAL A 16 -22.87 18.88 -21.13
CA VAL A 16 -23.17 17.53 -20.62
C VAL A 16 -22.25 17.17 -19.45
N LEU A 17 -20.96 17.50 -19.54
CA LEU A 17 -20.02 17.29 -18.43
C LEU A 17 -20.45 18.06 -17.17
N ALA A 18 -20.81 19.34 -17.30
CA ALA A 18 -21.29 20.14 -16.17
C ALA A 18 -22.57 19.55 -15.56
N LEU A 19 -23.50 19.06 -16.38
CA LEU A 19 -24.72 18.39 -15.91
C LEU A 19 -24.41 17.07 -15.20
N LEU A 20 -23.46 16.26 -15.70
CA LEU A 20 -23.03 15.04 -15.03
C LEU A 20 -22.42 15.35 -13.65
N LEU A 21 -21.61 16.41 -13.55
CA LEU A 21 -21.01 16.83 -12.29
C LEU A 21 -22.06 17.31 -11.29
N LEU A 22 -23.03 18.11 -11.73
CA LEU A 22 -24.15 18.54 -10.89
C LEU A 22 -25.03 17.36 -10.46
N ALA A 23 -25.31 16.43 -11.38
CA ALA A 23 -26.08 15.23 -11.10
C ALA A 23 -25.35 14.33 -10.08
N GLY A 24 -24.04 14.13 -10.22
CA GLY A 24 -23.23 13.38 -9.26
C GLY A 24 -23.28 13.99 -7.85
N VAL A 25 -23.15 15.31 -7.73
CA VAL A 25 -23.26 15.99 -6.44
C VAL A 25 -24.65 15.83 -5.83
N ALA A 26 -25.71 15.93 -6.64
CA ALA A 26 -27.09 15.94 -6.15
C ALA A 26 -27.69 14.55 -5.91
N LEU A 27 -27.27 13.54 -6.67
CA LEU A 27 -27.95 12.23 -6.76
C LEU A 27 -27.11 11.08 -6.23
N ASP A 28 -25.82 11.29 -5.91
CA ASP A 28 -24.94 10.25 -5.41
C ASP A 28 -24.47 10.52 -3.97
N PRO A 29 -25.24 10.04 -2.97
CA PRO A 29 -24.83 10.14 -1.56
C PRO A 29 -23.62 9.23 -1.25
N SER A 30 -23.41 8.16 -2.05
CA SER A 30 -22.32 7.20 -1.87
C SER A 30 -20.99 7.69 -2.44
N LYS A 31 -21.02 8.71 -3.31
CA LYS A 31 -19.87 9.27 -4.03
C LYS A 31 -19.14 8.26 -4.94
N VAL A 32 -19.79 7.14 -5.24
CA VAL A 32 -19.27 6.06 -6.11
C VAL A 32 -19.36 6.42 -7.59
N VAL A 33 -20.28 7.30 -8.01
CA VAL A 33 -20.45 7.82 -9.38
C VAL A 33 -20.23 9.34 -9.51
N ASP A 34 -19.98 10.04 -8.40
CA ASP A 34 -19.65 11.46 -8.37
C ASP A 34 -18.24 11.76 -8.93
N LEU A 35 -18.19 12.17 -10.20
CA LEU A 35 -16.98 12.62 -10.92
C LEU A 35 -16.26 13.84 -10.30
N SER A 36 -16.94 14.61 -9.44
CA SER A 36 -16.39 15.81 -8.82
C SER A 36 -15.65 15.54 -7.51
N SER A 37 -15.97 14.43 -6.84
CA SER A 37 -15.51 14.11 -5.50
C SER A 37 -14.59 12.88 -5.50
N TYR A 38 -13.79 12.73 -4.45
CA TYR A 38 -13.46 11.39 -3.96
C TYR A 38 -14.54 11.00 -2.93
N PRO A 39 -14.74 9.71 -2.63
CA PRO A 39 -15.62 9.32 -1.53
C PRO A 39 -15.18 10.02 -0.23
N GLY A 40 -16.08 10.81 0.39
CA GLY A 40 -15.93 11.16 1.81
C GLY A 40 -15.91 12.61 2.28
N SER A 41 -15.81 13.69 1.46
CA SER A 41 -16.22 15.10 1.80
C SER A 41 -15.49 16.21 0.99
N TYR A 42 -15.98 17.45 1.15
CA TYR A 42 -15.64 18.66 0.38
C TYR A 42 -14.58 19.53 1.06
N ARG A 43 -13.41 19.74 0.42
CA ARG A 43 -12.79 21.09 0.48
C ARG A 43 -13.28 21.91 -0.68
N LEU A 44 -14.13 22.90 -0.38
CA LEU A 44 -14.56 23.93 -1.34
C LEU A 44 -13.37 24.43 -2.17
N GLY A 45 -12.23 24.70 -1.51
CA GLY A 45 -11.01 25.20 -2.17
C GLY A 45 -10.44 24.29 -3.26
N SER A 46 -10.44 22.97 -3.07
CA SER A 46 -9.94 22.04 -4.09
C SER A 46 -10.89 21.89 -5.28
N MET A 47 -12.20 21.95 -5.02
CA MET A 47 -13.23 21.94 -6.07
C MET A 47 -13.25 23.23 -6.88
N LEU A 48 -12.98 24.38 -6.24
CA LEU A 48 -12.83 25.68 -6.91
C LEU A 48 -11.67 25.71 -7.91
N ILE A 49 -10.68 24.84 -7.76
CA ILE A 49 -9.59 24.66 -8.73
C ILE A 49 -9.93 23.56 -9.73
N TYR A 50 -10.36 22.40 -9.23
CA TYR A 50 -10.59 21.21 -10.05
C TYR A 50 -11.67 21.43 -11.12
N LEU A 51 -12.87 21.90 -10.74
CA LEU A 51 -14.00 21.97 -11.65
C LEU A 51 -13.80 23.00 -12.78
N PRO A 52 -13.38 24.25 -12.52
CA PRO A 52 -13.16 25.22 -13.59
C PRO A 52 -12.03 24.80 -14.53
N LEU A 53 -10.94 24.25 -13.97
CA LEU A 53 -9.80 23.79 -14.76
C LEU A 53 -10.17 22.58 -15.62
N TRP A 54 -10.99 21.65 -15.12
CA TRP A 54 -11.44 20.52 -15.90
C TRP A 54 -12.36 20.94 -17.05
N LEU A 55 -13.37 21.77 -16.78
CA LEU A 55 -14.30 22.28 -17.81
C LEU A 55 -13.56 23.10 -18.88
N ALA A 56 -12.68 24.03 -18.47
CA ALA A 56 -11.90 24.84 -19.38
C ALA A 56 -10.91 24.00 -20.20
N GLY A 57 -10.19 23.07 -19.55
CA GLY A 57 -9.25 22.16 -20.19
C GLY A 57 -9.94 21.23 -21.19
N PHE A 58 -11.12 20.72 -20.84
CA PHE A 58 -11.93 19.88 -21.73
C PHE A 58 -12.39 20.65 -22.97
N ALA A 59 -12.94 21.85 -22.77
CA ALA A 59 -13.39 22.71 -23.86
C ALA A 59 -12.22 23.10 -24.79
N ALA A 60 -11.08 23.52 -24.21
CA ALA A 60 -9.88 23.90 -24.96
C ALA A 60 -9.30 22.71 -25.73
N GLY A 61 -9.11 21.56 -25.09
CA GLY A 61 -8.62 20.34 -25.73
C GLY A 61 -9.53 19.88 -26.88
N CYS A 62 -10.84 20.02 -26.71
CA CYS A 62 -11.81 19.75 -27.77
C CYS A 62 -11.63 20.72 -28.94
N ILE A 63 -11.49 22.02 -28.71
CA ILE A 63 -11.24 23.01 -29.77
C ILE A 63 -9.93 22.74 -30.50
N ILE A 64 -8.88 22.29 -29.79
CA ILE A 64 -7.54 22.01 -30.33
C ILE A 64 -7.52 20.74 -31.19
N LEU A 65 -8.12 19.65 -30.70
CA LEU A 65 -8.01 18.32 -31.33
C LEU A 65 -9.21 17.92 -32.18
N LEU A 66 -10.42 18.41 -31.90
CA LEU A 66 -11.60 18.01 -32.67
C LEU A 66 -11.56 18.56 -34.08
N ARG A 67 -11.69 17.65 -35.02
CA ARG A 67 -11.85 17.88 -36.45
C ARG A 67 -13.04 17.07 -36.96
N ARG A 68 -13.27 17.14 -38.27
CA ARG A 68 -14.32 16.35 -38.93
C ARG A 68 -14.04 14.87 -38.77
N LYS A 69 -15.06 14.05 -38.45
CA LYS A 69 -14.97 12.59 -38.20
C LYS A 69 -14.09 12.13 -37.01
N SER A 70 -13.39 13.01 -36.28
CA SER A 70 -12.83 12.66 -34.97
C SER A 70 -13.93 12.78 -33.93
N GLY A 71 -14.49 11.65 -33.50
CA GLY A 71 -15.82 11.66 -32.87
C GLY A 71 -15.81 11.40 -31.37
N PHE A 72 -15.64 10.13 -30.98
CA PHE A 72 -15.90 9.72 -29.60
C PHE A 72 -14.61 9.58 -28.79
N PHE A 73 -13.69 8.70 -29.21
CA PHE A 73 -12.48 8.38 -28.45
C PHE A 73 -11.52 9.55 -28.26
N VAL A 74 -11.45 10.48 -29.22
CA VAL A 74 -10.64 11.71 -29.07
C VAL A 74 -11.25 12.60 -27.99
N THR A 75 -12.57 12.79 -28.01
CA THR A 75 -13.28 13.57 -27.00
C THR A 75 -13.15 12.94 -25.62
N LEU A 76 -13.32 11.62 -25.53
CA LEU A 76 -13.15 10.88 -24.28
C LEU A 76 -11.71 10.98 -23.77
N GLY A 77 -10.71 10.84 -24.64
CA GLY A 77 -9.30 11.01 -24.28
C GLY A 77 -8.98 12.43 -23.79
N VAL A 78 -9.54 13.46 -24.42
CA VAL A 78 -9.42 14.84 -23.95
C VAL A 78 -10.07 15.03 -22.59
N LEU A 79 -11.26 14.44 -22.36
CA LEU A 79 -11.96 14.48 -21.09
C LEU A 79 -11.13 13.85 -19.96
N VAL A 80 -10.55 12.69 -20.23
CA VAL A 80 -9.67 11.96 -19.30
C VAL A 80 -8.42 12.78 -18.99
N LEU A 81 -7.70 13.23 -20.03
CA LEU A 81 -6.47 13.98 -19.85
C LEU A 81 -6.70 15.31 -19.10
N SER A 82 -7.77 16.05 -19.43
CA SER A 82 -8.08 17.29 -18.73
C SER A 82 -8.51 17.06 -17.28
N ALA A 83 -9.20 15.95 -16.96
CA ALA A 83 -9.53 15.57 -15.60
C ALA A 83 -8.26 15.31 -14.77
N MET A 84 -7.31 14.56 -15.34
CA MET A 84 -6.04 14.25 -14.70
C MET A 84 -5.22 15.51 -14.44
N VAL A 85 -5.11 16.42 -15.43
CA VAL A 85 -4.40 17.70 -15.26
C VAL A 85 -5.07 18.58 -14.20
N ALA A 86 -6.41 18.64 -14.21
CA ALA A 86 -7.15 19.40 -13.21
C ALA A 86 -6.94 18.83 -11.80
N ARG A 87 -6.97 17.50 -11.66
CA ARG A 87 -6.71 16.82 -10.39
C ARG A 87 -5.30 17.08 -9.91
N PHE A 88 -4.31 16.96 -10.80
CA PHE A 88 -2.92 17.23 -10.48
C PHE A 88 -2.73 18.63 -9.89
N ALA A 89 -3.31 19.65 -10.54
CA ALA A 89 -3.22 21.02 -10.06
C ALA A 89 -3.94 21.22 -8.72
N ALA A 90 -5.17 20.70 -8.57
CA ALA A 90 -5.95 20.84 -7.35
C ALA A 90 -5.29 20.14 -6.15
N SER A 91 -4.75 18.94 -6.37
CA SER A 91 -4.00 18.20 -5.34
C SER A 91 -2.66 18.86 -5.03
N LEU A 92 -1.92 19.37 -6.02
CA LEU A 92 -0.65 20.05 -5.74
C LEU A 92 -0.85 21.28 -4.85
N VAL A 93 -1.90 22.07 -5.11
CA VAL A 93 -2.24 23.24 -4.29
C VAL A 93 -2.66 22.83 -2.86
N SER A 94 -3.29 21.67 -2.67
CA SER A 94 -3.73 21.22 -1.35
C SER A 94 -2.59 20.76 -0.44
N VAL A 95 -1.43 20.39 -1.00
CA VAL A 95 -0.27 19.86 -0.25
C VAL A 95 1.05 20.58 -0.51
N ILE A 96 1.03 21.74 -1.16
CA ILE A 96 2.24 22.53 -1.36
C ILE A 96 2.81 22.95 -0.01
N GLY A 97 4.08 22.64 0.24
CA GLY A 97 4.78 22.98 1.47
C GLY A 97 4.57 22.03 2.65
N THR A 98 3.76 20.96 2.52
CA THR A 98 3.56 19.99 3.63
C THR A 98 4.53 18.81 3.60
N VAL A 99 5.00 18.42 2.42
CA VAL A 99 5.92 17.28 2.18
C VAL A 99 6.95 17.74 1.14
N PRO A 100 8.20 17.19 1.11
CA PRO A 100 9.21 17.64 0.14
C PRO A 100 8.68 17.71 -1.29
N ALA A 101 9.02 18.80 -1.99
CA ALA A 101 8.37 19.18 -3.24
C ALA A 101 8.37 18.06 -4.30
N TRP A 102 9.47 17.30 -4.38
CA TRP A 102 9.58 16.22 -5.36
C TRP A 102 8.72 14.99 -5.03
N SER A 103 8.69 14.53 -3.76
CA SER A 103 7.82 13.42 -3.34
C SER A 103 6.35 13.75 -3.56
N THR A 104 5.96 14.99 -3.29
CA THR A 104 4.61 15.49 -3.51
C THR A 104 4.22 15.48 -4.98
N VAL A 105 5.05 16.07 -5.84
CA VAL A 105 4.81 16.10 -7.29
C VAL A 105 4.73 14.69 -7.87
N ARG A 106 5.64 13.80 -7.46
CA ARG A 106 5.65 12.40 -7.90
C ARG A 106 4.38 11.66 -7.47
N PHE A 107 4.00 11.76 -6.21
CA PHE A 107 2.81 11.07 -5.68
C PHE A 107 1.52 11.59 -6.31
N VAL A 108 1.38 12.91 -6.46
CA VAL A 108 0.19 13.51 -7.10
C VAL A 108 0.12 13.11 -8.57
N ALA A 109 1.25 13.08 -9.29
CA ALA A 109 1.27 12.56 -10.65
C ALA A 109 0.84 11.09 -10.70
N TRP A 110 1.36 10.27 -9.79
CA TRP A 110 1.02 8.83 -9.66
C TRP A 110 -0.47 8.58 -9.44
N SER A 111 -1.11 9.34 -8.54
CA SER A 111 -2.52 9.15 -8.18
C SER A 111 -3.52 9.73 -9.19
N THR A 112 -3.10 10.58 -10.13
CA THR A 112 -4.04 11.14 -11.13
C THR A 112 -4.64 10.07 -12.06
N GLY A 113 -3.99 8.92 -12.19
CA GLY A 113 -4.46 7.81 -13.01
C GLY A 113 -5.81 7.24 -12.58
N PHE A 114 -6.09 7.23 -11.26
CA PHE A 114 -7.38 6.83 -10.72
C PHE A 114 -8.49 7.76 -11.21
N THR A 115 -8.25 9.07 -11.19
CA THR A 115 -9.16 10.05 -11.80
C THR A 115 -9.33 9.81 -13.30
N GLY A 116 -8.25 9.45 -14.00
CA GLY A 116 -8.29 9.19 -15.44
C GLY A 116 -9.18 7.99 -15.82
N VAL A 117 -8.99 6.84 -15.16
CA VAL A 117 -9.82 5.64 -15.39
C VAL A 117 -11.27 5.90 -15.02
N TYR A 118 -11.50 6.53 -13.87
CA TYR A 118 -12.84 6.85 -13.40
C TYR A 118 -13.58 7.83 -14.32
N ALA A 119 -12.91 8.90 -14.79
CA ALA A 119 -13.43 9.83 -15.77
C ALA A 119 -13.72 9.15 -17.12
N GLY A 120 -12.92 8.15 -17.51
CA GLY A 120 -13.16 7.34 -18.71
C GLY A 120 -14.43 6.47 -18.59
N LEU A 121 -14.62 5.83 -17.44
CA LEU A 121 -15.73 4.91 -17.18
C LEU A 121 -17.08 5.60 -17.02
N LEU A 122 -17.10 6.79 -16.40
CA LEU A 122 -18.36 7.49 -16.07
C LEU A 122 -18.58 8.76 -16.89
N GLY A 123 -17.51 9.39 -17.39
CA GLY A 123 -17.59 10.64 -18.15
C GLY A 123 -17.90 10.48 -19.63
N TRP A 124 -18.02 9.25 -20.13
CA TRP A 124 -18.30 8.96 -21.54
C TRP A 124 -19.56 9.62 -22.12
N PRO A 125 -20.64 9.92 -21.37
CA PRO A 125 -21.79 10.61 -21.95
C PRO A 125 -21.45 12.01 -22.46
N ALA A 126 -20.45 12.70 -21.87
CA ALA A 126 -19.97 13.99 -22.33
C ALA A 126 -19.25 13.93 -23.70
N ALA A 127 -18.81 12.74 -24.13
CA ALA A 127 -18.22 12.54 -25.46
C ALA A 127 -19.26 12.34 -26.58
N ILE A 128 -20.51 11.99 -26.25
CA ILE A 128 -21.57 11.69 -27.22
C ILE A 128 -21.92 12.91 -28.09
N PRO A 129 -22.15 14.13 -27.55
CA PRO A 129 -22.56 15.27 -28.37
C PRO A 129 -21.51 15.64 -29.43
N ALA A 130 -20.23 15.59 -29.06
CA ALA A 130 -19.14 15.86 -29.99
C ALA A 130 -19.12 14.84 -31.14
N TRP A 131 -19.31 13.55 -30.84
CA TRP A 131 -19.45 12.50 -31.84
C TRP A 131 -20.65 12.73 -32.76
N LEU A 132 -21.83 13.04 -32.20
CA LEU A 132 -23.06 13.29 -32.96
C LEU A 132 -22.96 14.48 -33.93
N ILE A 133 -22.28 15.56 -33.50
CA ILE A 133 -22.09 16.77 -34.29
C ILE A 133 -21.07 16.54 -35.41
N LEU A 134 -19.94 15.90 -35.10
CA LEU A 134 -18.80 15.78 -36.03
C LEU A 134 -18.92 14.62 -37.01
N ARG A 135 -19.73 13.59 -36.72
CA ARG A 135 -20.01 12.48 -37.66
C ARG A 135 -20.78 12.91 -38.91
N ARG A 136 -21.51 14.04 -38.83
CA ARG A 136 -22.36 14.58 -39.90
C ARG A 136 -21.60 15.51 -40.87
N GLU A 137 -20.34 15.84 -40.57
CA GLU A 137 -19.53 16.79 -41.35
C GLU A 137 -18.76 16.10 -42.50
N LYS A 138 -18.78 16.67 -43.71
CA LYS A 138 -18.10 16.13 -44.91
C LYS A 138 -16.57 16.15 -44.75
N PRO A 139 -15.81 15.10 -45.13
CA PRO A 139 -14.35 15.07 -44.99
C PRO A 139 -13.67 16.26 -45.69
N GLY A 140 -12.67 16.86 -45.04
CA GLY A 140 -11.79 17.87 -45.63
C GLY A 140 -10.50 17.26 -46.19
N PRO A 141 -9.59 18.07 -46.78
CA PRO A 141 -8.33 17.57 -47.35
C PRO A 141 -7.47 16.86 -46.30
N ALA A 142 -6.79 15.79 -46.71
CA ALA A 142 -5.97 14.95 -45.84
C ALA A 142 -4.82 15.76 -45.21
N THR A 143 -4.72 15.74 -43.89
CA THR A 143 -3.58 16.32 -43.18
C THR A 143 -2.41 15.35 -43.22
N ARG A 144 -1.19 15.86 -43.46
CA ARG A 144 0.01 15.02 -43.41
C ARG A 144 0.21 14.47 -41.99
N PRO A 145 0.47 13.15 -41.84
CA PRO A 145 0.83 12.57 -40.55
C PRO A 145 2.18 13.13 -40.09
N VAL A 146 2.39 13.20 -38.76
CA VAL A 146 3.73 13.40 -38.20
C VAL A 146 4.58 12.18 -38.58
N PRO A 147 5.82 12.34 -39.07
CA PRO A 147 6.66 11.21 -39.44
C PRO A 147 6.86 10.24 -38.27
N GLU A 148 6.72 8.93 -38.54
CA GLU A 148 6.86 7.85 -37.54
C GLU A 148 8.14 7.96 -36.70
N LEU A 149 9.22 8.42 -37.34
CA LEU A 149 10.54 8.55 -36.75
C LEU A 149 10.68 9.69 -35.73
N THR A 150 9.84 10.72 -35.82
CA THR A 150 9.88 11.88 -34.89
C THR A 150 9.27 11.51 -33.53
N VAL A 151 8.30 10.60 -33.54
CA VAL A 151 7.68 10.08 -32.31
C VAL A 151 8.69 9.17 -31.60
N MET A 152 9.33 8.22 -32.28
CA MET A 152 10.34 7.36 -31.65
C MET A 152 11.62 8.10 -31.21
N ALA A 153 12.06 9.14 -31.93
CA ALA A 153 13.25 9.92 -31.56
C ALA A 153 13.04 10.83 -30.34
N ALA A 154 11.83 11.36 -30.11
CA ALA A 154 11.49 12.07 -28.88
C ALA A 154 11.47 11.12 -27.66
N PHE A 155 11.22 9.82 -27.89
CA PHE A 155 11.20 8.78 -26.87
C PHE A 155 12.59 8.17 -26.63
N ALA A 156 13.57 8.40 -27.52
CA ALA A 156 14.94 7.91 -27.40
C ALA A 156 15.73 8.52 -26.22
N GLY A 157 15.21 9.56 -25.55
CA GLY A 157 15.69 10.06 -24.24
C GLY A 157 15.30 9.15 -23.05
N VAL A 158 15.42 7.84 -23.24
CA VAL A 158 14.87 6.72 -22.45
C VAL A 158 15.34 6.67 -20.98
N GLY A 159 16.31 7.48 -20.54
CA GLY A 159 16.78 7.49 -19.15
C GLY A 159 15.68 7.81 -18.13
N GLY A 160 14.71 8.66 -18.50
CA GLY A 160 13.56 8.98 -17.65
C GLY A 160 12.52 7.86 -17.52
N LEU A 161 12.43 6.96 -18.51
CA LEU A 161 11.49 5.82 -18.48
C LEU A 161 11.85 4.82 -17.38
N LEU A 162 13.14 4.64 -17.08
CA LEU A 162 13.66 3.67 -16.10
C LEU A 162 13.89 4.28 -14.70
N LEU A 163 14.32 5.55 -14.62
CA LEU A 163 14.59 6.20 -13.33
C LEU A 163 13.30 6.52 -12.55
N LEU A 164 12.18 6.74 -13.24
CA LEU A 164 10.88 7.04 -12.62
C LEU A 164 10.00 5.79 -12.42
N SER A 165 10.31 4.67 -13.07
CA SER A 165 9.41 3.51 -13.12
C SER A 165 9.35 2.75 -11.80
N ARG A 166 10.48 2.60 -11.09
CA ARG A 166 10.52 1.85 -9.82
C ARG A 166 9.45 2.34 -8.83
N ALA A 167 9.37 3.65 -8.70
CA ALA A 167 8.42 4.36 -7.86
C ALA A 167 6.93 4.24 -8.28
N TRP A 168 6.66 3.77 -9.50
CA TRP A 168 5.31 3.73 -10.08
C TRP A 168 4.60 2.39 -9.89
N TRP A 169 5.37 1.30 -9.77
CA TRP A 169 4.88 -0.07 -9.62
C TRP A 169 5.18 -0.61 -8.22
N THR A 170 6.26 -1.37 -8.08
CA THR A 170 6.62 -2.15 -6.88
C THR A 170 6.97 -1.31 -5.66
N HIS A 171 7.53 -0.11 -5.83
CA HIS A 171 7.82 0.85 -4.75
C HIS A 171 6.74 1.94 -4.65
N SER A 172 5.55 1.66 -5.18
CA SER A 172 4.39 2.53 -5.01
C SER A 172 3.59 2.15 -3.76
N PRO A 173 2.65 3.00 -3.32
CA PRO A 173 1.63 2.66 -2.32
C PRO A 173 0.81 1.39 -2.60
N LEU A 174 0.86 0.87 -3.84
CA LEU A 174 0.17 -0.33 -4.30
C LEU A 174 1.15 -1.42 -4.74
N GLY A 175 2.39 -1.39 -4.24
CA GLY A 175 3.43 -2.35 -4.62
C GLY A 175 3.02 -3.81 -4.44
N TYR A 176 2.10 -4.09 -3.51
CA TYR A 176 1.55 -5.42 -3.29
C TYR A 176 0.70 -5.97 -4.46
N ALA A 177 0.13 -5.11 -5.31
CA ALA A 177 -0.67 -5.52 -6.46
C ALA A 177 0.16 -6.07 -7.64
N PHE A 178 1.49 -6.00 -7.52
CA PHE A 178 2.45 -6.46 -8.51
C PHE A 178 3.32 -7.55 -7.90
N GLY A 179 3.15 -8.77 -8.40
CA GLY A 179 3.93 -9.92 -7.99
C GLY A 179 5.22 -10.08 -8.77
N ASP A 180 6.00 -11.04 -8.33
CA ASP A 180 7.24 -11.43 -8.98
C ASP A 180 6.91 -12.54 -9.99
N GLY A 181 7.23 -12.35 -11.26
CA GLY A 181 6.94 -13.35 -12.28
C GLY A 181 7.06 -12.87 -13.71
N TRP A 182 7.02 -13.81 -14.66
CA TRP A 182 7.14 -13.55 -16.10
C TRP A 182 5.98 -12.72 -16.67
N TRP A 183 4.82 -12.73 -16.00
CA TRP A 183 3.63 -11.97 -16.36
C TRP A 183 3.74 -10.49 -16.00
N PHE A 184 4.62 -10.13 -15.06
CA PHE A 184 4.85 -8.75 -14.66
C PHE A 184 5.68 -8.03 -15.73
N ILE A 185 4.97 -7.37 -16.66
CA ILE A 185 5.58 -6.54 -17.70
C ILE A 185 5.47 -5.07 -17.34
N ALA A 186 6.56 -4.38 -17.09
CA ALA A 186 6.57 -2.95 -16.81
C ALA A 186 7.90 -2.38 -17.29
N PRO A 187 7.97 -1.12 -17.75
CA PRO A 187 9.21 -0.47 -18.16
C PRO A 187 10.08 -0.12 -16.95
N THR A 188 10.41 -1.12 -16.13
CA THR A 188 11.16 -1.01 -14.87
C THR A 188 12.14 -2.16 -14.75
N ALA A 189 13.28 -1.94 -14.10
CA ALA A 189 14.29 -2.97 -13.88
C ALA A 189 13.75 -4.15 -13.04
N GLU A 190 12.80 -3.88 -12.16
CA GLU A 190 12.18 -4.89 -11.28
C GLU A 190 11.29 -5.90 -12.02
N ALA A 191 10.89 -5.61 -13.25
CA ALA A 191 10.22 -6.57 -14.12
C ALA A 191 11.21 -7.57 -14.75
N GLY A 192 12.50 -7.49 -14.40
CA GLY A 192 13.59 -8.19 -15.08
C GLY A 192 13.79 -7.68 -16.51
N VAL A 193 14.81 -8.20 -17.20
CA VAL A 193 15.13 -7.77 -18.57
C VAL A 193 13.97 -8.05 -19.52
N VAL A 194 13.38 -9.25 -19.44
CA VAL A 194 12.30 -9.67 -20.33
C VAL A 194 11.02 -8.87 -20.07
N GLY A 195 10.56 -8.78 -18.81
CA GLY A 195 9.37 -8.01 -18.45
C GLY A 195 9.55 -6.51 -18.69
N GLY A 196 10.75 -6.00 -18.44
CA GLY A 196 11.21 -4.66 -18.78
C GLY A 196 11.01 -4.30 -20.25
N LEU A 197 11.60 -5.10 -21.13
CA LEU A 197 11.54 -4.91 -22.58
C LEU A 197 10.14 -5.17 -23.14
N ALA A 198 9.43 -6.17 -22.64
CA ALA A 198 8.05 -6.46 -23.04
C ALA A 198 7.11 -5.30 -22.67
N GLY A 199 7.21 -4.79 -21.45
CA GLY A 199 6.42 -3.64 -20.99
C GLY A 199 6.70 -2.38 -21.82
N LEU A 200 7.97 -2.09 -22.08
CA LEU A 200 8.36 -0.99 -22.96
C LEU A 200 7.85 -1.20 -24.39
N GLY A 201 7.97 -2.41 -24.93
CA GLY A 201 7.50 -2.77 -26.27
C GLY A 201 5.99 -2.57 -26.44
N VAL A 202 5.18 -3.05 -25.49
CA VAL A 202 3.72 -2.83 -25.48
C VAL A 202 3.38 -1.35 -25.46
N PHE A 203 4.02 -0.59 -24.55
CA PHE A 203 3.80 0.85 -24.44
C PHE A 203 4.10 1.56 -25.76
N LEU A 204 5.28 1.33 -26.34
CA LEU A 204 5.71 1.95 -27.59
C LEU A 204 4.84 1.52 -28.78
N ALA A 205 4.42 0.25 -28.86
CA ALA A 205 3.56 -0.24 -29.92
C ALA A 205 2.19 0.48 -29.91
N VAL A 206 1.59 0.64 -28.74
CA VAL A 206 0.30 1.35 -28.61
C VAL A 206 0.46 2.83 -28.92
N VAL A 207 1.54 3.48 -28.45
CA VAL A 207 1.87 4.86 -28.82
C VAL A 207 2.03 5.00 -30.33
N HIS A 208 2.75 4.08 -30.98
CA HIS A 208 2.98 4.09 -32.42
C HIS A 208 1.67 3.99 -33.21
N VAL A 209 0.71 3.21 -32.74
CA VAL A 209 -0.64 3.14 -33.33
C VAL A 209 -1.45 4.41 -33.03
N ALA A 210 -1.38 4.96 -31.83
CA ALA A 210 -2.21 6.10 -31.41
C ALA A 210 -1.72 7.44 -31.98
N ALA A 211 -0.41 7.68 -32.02
CA ALA A 211 0.18 8.98 -32.35
C ALA A 211 -0.19 9.50 -33.75
N PRO A 212 -0.14 8.72 -34.84
CA PRO A 212 -0.54 9.20 -36.18
C PRO A 212 -2.02 9.56 -36.28
N ARG A 213 -2.86 9.07 -35.35
CA ARG A 213 -4.29 9.36 -35.29
C ARG A 213 -4.59 10.63 -34.49
N LEU A 214 -3.80 10.89 -33.45
CA LEU A 214 -4.02 11.96 -32.47
C LEU A 214 -3.15 13.21 -32.73
N ALA A 215 -1.88 13.03 -33.06
CA ALA A 215 -0.92 14.11 -33.31
C ALA A 215 -0.87 14.47 -34.81
N ARG A 216 -1.93 15.08 -35.34
CA ARG A 216 -2.03 15.45 -36.76
C ARG A 216 -1.93 16.96 -37.01
N GLY A 217 -1.11 17.37 -37.97
CA GLY A 217 -1.01 18.75 -38.46
C GLY A 217 0.38 19.35 -38.31
N GLN A 218 0.55 20.58 -38.81
CA GLN A 218 1.84 21.31 -38.78
C GLN A 218 1.97 22.26 -37.57
N SER A 219 0.89 22.47 -36.80
CA SER A 219 0.90 23.34 -35.64
C SER A 219 1.42 22.63 -34.38
N ARG A 220 2.16 23.37 -33.55
CA ARG A 220 2.79 22.83 -32.33
C ARG A 220 1.77 22.30 -31.31
N LEU A 221 0.67 23.01 -31.11
CA LEU A 221 -0.29 22.72 -30.05
C LEU A 221 -1.10 21.41 -30.25
N PRO A 222 -1.70 21.12 -31.42
CA PRO A 222 -2.33 19.81 -31.66
C PRO A 222 -1.33 18.65 -31.65
N THR A 223 -0.10 18.90 -32.08
CA THR A 223 0.99 17.90 -32.03
C THR A 223 1.37 17.56 -30.59
N PHE A 224 1.45 18.57 -29.72
CA PHE A 224 1.69 18.42 -28.29
C PHE A 224 0.57 17.62 -27.60
N VAL A 225 -0.68 18.09 -27.68
CA VAL A 225 -1.82 17.45 -26.98
C VAL A 225 -2.08 16.04 -27.54
N GLY A 226 -1.97 15.86 -28.86
CA GLY A 226 -2.14 14.56 -29.51
C GLY A 226 -1.04 13.57 -29.15
N GLY A 227 0.21 14.03 -29.05
CA GLY A 227 1.34 13.21 -28.62
C GLY A 227 1.23 12.80 -27.14
N TRP A 228 0.83 13.74 -26.28
CA TRP A 228 0.58 13.45 -24.86
C TRP A 228 -0.52 12.41 -24.70
N LEU A 229 -1.65 12.58 -25.39
CA LEU A 229 -2.76 11.63 -25.33
C LEU A 229 -2.38 10.24 -25.88
N ALA A 230 -1.53 10.17 -26.90
CA ALA A 230 -1.02 8.90 -27.40
C ALA A 230 -0.21 8.13 -26.33
N CYS A 231 0.53 8.84 -25.47
CA CYS A 231 1.25 8.23 -24.35
C CYS A 231 0.30 7.74 -23.26
N VAL A 232 -0.77 8.49 -22.97
CA VAL A 232 -1.85 8.02 -22.09
C VAL A 232 -2.46 6.72 -22.62
N CYS A 233 -2.72 6.63 -23.94
CA CYS A 233 -3.16 5.39 -24.56
C CYS A 233 -2.12 4.27 -24.41
N GLY A 234 -0.82 4.58 -24.57
CA GLY A 234 0.28 3.64 -24.35
C GLY A 234 0.26 3.06 -22.93
N GLY A 235 0.09 3.95 -21.94
CA GLY A 235 -0.03 3.58 -20.54
C GLY A 235 -1.25 2.71 -20.24
N LEU A 236 -2.42 3.08 -20.78
CA LEU A 236 -3.63 2.28 -20.70
C LEU A 236 -3.44 0.88 -21.30
N GLY A 237 -2.79 0.81 -22.47
CA GLY A 237 -2.48 -0.45 -23.14
C GLY A 237 -1.52 -1.33 -22.35
N LEU A 238 -0.53 -0.72 -21.69
CA LEU A 238 0.37 -1.43 -20.77
C LEU A 238 -0.40 -2.02 -19.58
N GLY A 239 -1.24 -1.23 -18.89
CA GLY A 239 -2.04 -1.71 -17.78
C GLY A 239 -3.04 -2.82 -18.19
N ALA A 240 -3.61 -2.72 -19.38
CA ALA A 240 -4.48 -3.75 -19.94
C ALA A 240 -3.71 -5.05 -20.23
N ALA A 241 -2.53 -4.95 -20.85
CA ALA A 241 -1.68 -6.10 -21.12
C ALA A 241 -1.20 -6.79 -19.83
N GLN A 242 -0.78 -6.00 -18.82
CA GLN A 242 -0.46 -6.51 -17.48
C GLN A 242 -1.65 -7.27 -16.87
N SER A 243 -2.86 -6.72 -16.97
CA SER A 243 -4.07 -7.34 -16.41
C SER A 243 -4.43 -8.65 -17.11
N LEU A 244 -4.25 -8.72 -18.43
CA LEU A 244 -4.46 -9.95 -19.20
C LEU A 244 -3.43 -11.03 -18.87
N LEU A 245 -2.16 -10.66 -18.73
CA LEU A 245 -1.10 -11.60 -18.37
C LEU A 245 -1.22 -12.11 -16.93
N ALA A 246 -1.68 -11.27 -16.01
CA ALA A 246 -1.92 -11.65 -14.61
C ALA A 246 -2.97 -12.77 -14.48
N LEU A 247 -3.88 -12.95 -15.44
CA LEU A 247 -4.83 -14.08 -15.43
C LEU A 247 -4.14 -15.45 -15.53
N PHE A 248 -2.87 -15.49 -15.95
CA PHE A 248 -2.06 -16.69 -16.07
C PHE A 248 -0.98 -16.77 -14.98
N ALA A 249 -1.02 -15.87 -13.99
CA ALA A 249 -0.12 -15.93 -12.85
C ALA A 249 -0.46 -17.13 -11.94
N SER A 250 0.55 -17.68 -11.30
CA SER A 250 0.44 -18.82 -10.38
C SER A 250 0.84 -18.46 -8.94
N ASP A 251 1.09 -17.18 -8.66
CA ASP A 251 1.47 -16.70 -7.34
C ASP A 251 0.23 -16.55 -6.43
N PRO A 252 0.29 -16.84 -5.12
CA PRO A 252 -0.87 -16.75 -4.22
C PRO A 252 -1.58 -15.39 -4.17
N VAL A 253 -0.90 -14.28 -4.52
CA VAL A 253 -1.54 -12.95 -4.60
C VAL A 253 -2.25 -12.74 -5.93
N ASP A 254 -1.80 -13.40 -6.99
CA ASP A 254 -2.17 -13.10 -8.38
C ASP A 254 -2.88 -14.27 -9.09
N ASP A 255 -3.04 -15.42 -8.45
CA ASP A 255 -3.78 -16.58 -8.98
C ASP A 255 -5.29 -16.28 -9.17
N LEU A 256 -5.92 -17.02 -10.09
CA LEU A 256 -7.37 -17.00 -10.24
C LEU A 256 -8.02 -17.79 -9.08
N GLY A 257 -8.35 -17.07 -8.01
CA GLY A 257 -9.07 -17.61 -6.86
C GLY A 257 -10.59 -17.53 -6.98
N SER A 258 -11.27 -17.90 -5.90
CA SER A 258 -12.73 -17.76 -5.77
C SER A 258 -13.19 -16.33 -5.44
N ASP A 259 -12.25 -15.41 -5.21
CA ASP A 259 -12.51 -14.01 -4.93
C ASP A 259 -12.52 -13.15 -6.20
N LEU A 260 -13.05 -11.94 -6.10
CA LEU A 260 -13.20 -11.02 -7.24
C LEU A 260 -11.96 -10.16 -7.48
N TRP A 261 -10.81 -10.48 -6.88
CA TRP A 261 -9.59 -9.65 -6.86
C TRP A 261 -9.10 -9.22 -8.24
N ALA A 262 -9.29 -10.06 -9.26
CA ALA A 262 -8.89 -9.73 -10.64
C ALA A 262 -9.51 -8.41 -11.14
N ILE A 263 -10.73 -8.06 -10.68
CA ILE A 263 -11.44 -6.84 -11.07
C ILE A 263 -10.77 -5.58 -10.50
N PRO A 264 -10.66 -5.39 -9.17
CA PRO A 264 -9.95 -4.24 -8.61
C PRO A 264 -8.49 -4.24 -9.06
N ALA A 265 -7.80 -5.38 -9.11
CA ALA A 265 -6.41 -5.43 -9.58
C ALA A 265 -6.24 -4.91 -11.01
N ALA A 266 -7.17 -5.21 -11.93
CA ALA A 266 -7.15 -4.65 -13.28
C ALA A 266 -7.36 -3.12 -13.27
N LEU A 267 -8.31 -2.62 -12.46
CA LEU A 267 -8.52 -1.17 -12.33
C LEU A 267 -7.30 -0.45 -11.75
N LEU A 268 -6.61 -1.05 -10.78
CA LEU A 268 -5.36 -0.52 -10.23
C LEU A 268 -4.28 -0.45 -11.33
N ARG A 269 -4.07 -1.55 -12.07
CA ARG A 269 -3.08 -1.63 -13.17
C ARG A 269 -3.35 -0.63 -14.29
N LEU A 270 -4.61 -0.50 -14.71
CA LEU A 270 -5.03 0.50 -15.70
C LEU A 270 -4.78 1.92 -15.20
N SER A 271 -5.09 2.20 -13.94
CA SER A 271 -4.88 3.52 -13.33
C SER A 271 -3.39 3.89 -13.30
N LEU A 272 -2.53 2.97 -12.86
CA LEU A 272 -1.08 3.21 -12.83
C LEU A 272 -0.49 3.34 -14.23
N GLY A 273 -0.96 2.53 -15.18
CA GLY A 273 -0.58 2.67 -16.59
C GLY A 273 -0.96 4.05 -17.15
N VAL A 274 -2.19 4.49 -16.95
CA VAL A 274 -2.69 5.81 -17.40
C VAL A 274 -1.88 6.96 -16.80
N SER A 275 -1.60 6.93 -15.49
CA SER A 275 -0.78 7.96 -14.86
C SER A 275 0.66 7.95 -15.38
N TYR A 276 1.25 6.77 -15.57
CA TYR A 276 2.59 6.63 -16.14
C TYR A 276 2.65 7.25 -17.55
N GLY A 277 1.69 6.89 -18.40
CA GLY A 277 1.56 7.42 -19.75
C GLY A 277 1.37 8.93 -19.79
N ALA A 278 0.64 9.50 -18.83
CA ALA A 278 0.50 10.95 -18.70
C ALA A 278 1.81 11.63 -18.30
N THR A 279 2.56 11.10 -17.33
CA THR A 279 3.83 11.68 -16.88
C THR A 279 4.89 11.62 -17.97
N ILE A 280 5.09 10.45 -18.59
CA ILE A 280 6.04 10.27 -19.69
C ILE A 280 5.61 11.07 -20.90
N GLY A 281 4.31 11.11 -21.20
CA GLY A 281 3.77 11.84 -22.33
C GLY A 281 3.95 13.34 -22.24
N LEU A 282 3.93 13.92 -21.04
CA LEU A 282 4.23 15.33 -20.86
C LEU A 282 5.67 15.64 -21.29
N VAL A 283 6.63 14.84 -20.83
CA VAL A 283 8.06 15.00 -21.18
C VAL A 283 8.27 14.78 -22.68
N ALA A 284 7.70 13.71 -23.24
CA ALA A 284 7.80 13.38 -24.65
C ALA A 284 7.16 14.47 -25.55
N ALA A 285 6.01 15.02 -25.15
CA ALA A 285 5.33 16.07 -25.89
C ALA A 285 6.08 17.40 -25.85
N ILE A 286 6.72 17.76 -24.71
CA ILE A 286 7.63 18.91 -24.62
C ILE A 286 8.82 18.72 -25.56
N ALA A 287 9.46 17.55 -25.54
CA ALA A 287 10.58 17.24 -26.44
C ALA A 287 10.17 17.34 -27.92
N LEU A 288 8.97 16.86 -28.27
CA LEU A 288 8.43 16.88 -29.63
C LEU A 288 8.28 18.30 -30.21
N ILE A 289 7.97 19.30 -29.37
CA ILE A 289 7.87 20.70 -29.78
C ILE A 289 9.19 21.47 -29.66
N ALA A 290 10.12 21.03 -28.80
CA ALA A 290 11.40 21.67 -28.56
C ALA A 290 12.50 21.26 -29.56
N LEU A 291 12.49 20.02 -30.06
CA LEU A 291 13.54 19.49 -30.95
C LEU A 291 13.47 20.11 -32.37
N PRO A 292 14.59 20.69 -32.88
CA PRO A 292 14.74 21.16 -34.26
C PRO A 292 14.44 20.06 -35.28
N ALA A 293 13.88 20.42 -36.43
CA ALA A 293 13.53 19.44 -37.48
C ALA A 293 14.72 18.62 -38.00
N SER A 294 15.93 19.17 -37.92
CA SER A 294 17.20 18.55 -38.34
C SER A 294 17.64 17.37 -37.46
N LEU A 295 17.26 17.34 -36.19
CA LEU A 295 17.56 16.24 -35.25
C LEU A 295 16.52 15.12 -35.28
N ARG A 296 15.51 15.22 -36.16
CA ARG A 296 14.44 14.22 -36.34
C ARG A 296 14.81 13.12 -37.36
N ALA A 297 16.07 13.07 -37.80
CA ALA A 297 16.57 12.19 -38.86
C ALA A 297 17.35 10.96 -38.33
N PRO A 298 17.43 9.83 -39.09
CA PRO A 298 17.53 8.47 -38.56
C PRO A 298 18.87 7.96 -38.03
N ARG A 299 19.94 8.77 -37.92
CA ARG A 299 21.29 8.19 -38.10
C ARG A 299 21.98 7.58 -36.87
N MET A 300 21.45 7.66 -35.66
CA MET A 300 22.16 7.13 -34.47
C MET A 300 21.22 6.52 -33.42
N ILE A 301 20.73 5.29 -33.64
CA ILE A 301 19.88 4.59 -32.64
C ILE A 301 20.57 3.36 -32.03
N LYS A 302 21.71 2.87 -32.58
CA LYS A 302 22.28 1.59 -32.13
C LYS A 302 23.16 1.60 -30.85
N PRO A 303 23.89 2.68 -30.46
CA PRO A 303 24.76 2.61 -29.26
C PRO A 303 24.13 3.22 -27.98
N ALA A 304 23.07 4.03 -28.09
CA ALA A 304 22.47 4.71 -26.94
C ALA A 304 21.67 3.77 -26.03
N VAL A 305 21.04 2.74 -26.61
CA VAL A 305 20.26 1.73 -25.87
C VAL A 305 21.16 0.80 -25.05
N ALA A 306 22.32 0.42 -25.61
CA ALA A 306 23.28 -0.46 -24.93
C ALA A 306 24.04 0.25 -23.79
N THR A 307 24.39 1.52 -23.96
CA THR A 307 25.13 2.30 -22.95
C THR A 307 24.23 2.67 -21.75
N MET A 308 22.93 2.88 -21.95
CA MET A 308 22.00 3.22 -20.85
C MET A 308 21.43 2.01 -20.10
N ALA A 309 21.35 0.83 -20.73
CA ALA A 309 21.12 -0.43 -20.01
C ALA A 309 22.26 -0.71 -19.00
N LEU A 310 23.49 -0.30 -19.33
CA LEU A 310 24.67 -0.43 -18.47
C LEU A 310 24.68 0.55 -17.28
N LEU A 311 24.14 1.77 -17.45
CA LEU A 311 23.99 2.76 -16.36
C LEU A 311 22.85 2.42 -15.39
N SER A 312 21.88 1.62 -15.82
CA SER A 312 20.76 1.14 -14.98
C SER A 312 21.19 0.04 -13.99
N LEU A 313 22.36 -0.56 -14.19
CA LEU A 313 22.97 -1.56 -13.30
C LEU A 313 23.77 -0.91 -12.15
N LEU A 314 23.93 0.41 -12.13
CA LEU A 314 24.84 1.12 -11.21
C LEU A 314 24.16 1.83 -10.03
N THR A 315 22.84 1.70 -9.85
CA THR A 315 22.17 2.18 -8.63
C THR A 315 21.90 1.00 -7.69
N VAL A 316 22.97 0.50 -7.06
CA VAL A 316 22.88 -0.32 -5.86
C VAL A 316 23.13 0.62 -4.69
N ASP A 317 22.07 1.02 -3.99
CA ASP A 317 22.25 1.62 -2.67
C ASP A 317 22.75 0.51 -1.72
N PRO A 318 23.81 0.76 -0.94
CA PRO A 318 24.31 -0.20 0.01
C PRO A 318 23.27 -0.41 1.12
N LEU A 319 22.86 -1.66 1.33
CA LEU A 319 22.09 -2.09 2.49
C LEU A 319 22.86 -1.70 3.77
N PRO A 320 22.25 -1.00 4.73
CA PRO A 320 22.84 -0.86 6.04
C PRO A 320 22.81 -2.24 6.73
N SER A 321 23.98 -2.68 7.19
CA SER A 321 24.07 -3.86 8.06
C SER A 321 23.48 -3.49 9.43
N PRO A 322 22.55 -4.28 9.99
CA PRO A 322 22.11 -4.06 11.36
C PRO A 322 23.28 -4.35 12.32
N LEU A 323 23.57 -3.40 13.21
CA LEU A 323 24.49 -3.60 14.31
C LEU A 323 23.84 -4.52 15.35
N PRO A 324 24.52 -5.57 15.84
CA PRO A 324 24.02 -6.36 16.95
C PRO A 324 24.11 -5.52 18.22
N VAL A 325 22.96 -5.07 18.74
CA VAL A 325 22.87 -4.53 20.10
C VAL A 325 22.76 -5.72 21.04
N ALA A 326 23.86 -6.07 21.69
CA ALA A 326 23.83 -6.99 22.81
C ALA A 326 23.15 -6.32 24.01
N ALA A 327 22.02 -6.86 24.44
CA ALA A 327 21.36 -6.46 25.67
C ALA A 327 21.43 -7.60 26.70
N THR A 328 22.06 -7.30 27.83
CA THR A 328 22.02 -8.10 29.06
C THR A 328 20.59 -8.06 29.60
N THR A 329 19.94 -9.21 29.79
CA THR A 329 18.65 -9.30 30.49
C THR A 329 18.83 -10.09 31.78
N THR A 330 18.42 -9.49 32.89
CA THR A 330 18.16 -10.16 34.17
C THR A 330 16.88 -10.99 34.05
N ALA A 331 16.77 -12.04 34.88
CA ALA A 331 15.82 -13.14 34.69
C ALA A 331 14.33 -12.83 34.98
N ASP A 332 13.97 -11.60 35.37
CA ASP A 332 12.61 -11.23 35.82
C ASP A 332 11.81 -10.37 34.81
N GLU A 333 12.38 -9.96 33.67
CA GLU A 333 11.69 -9.12 32.67
C GLU A 333 11.49 -9.85 31.32
N LEU A 334 10.37 -9.56 30.64
CA LEU A 334 10.15 -10.05 29.27
C LEU A 334 11.27 -9.56 28.34
N PRO A 335 11.78 -10.39 27.42
CA PRO A 335 12.79 -9.97 26.47
C PRO A 335 12.32 -8.81 25.58
N ARG A 336 13.18 -7.82 25.36
CA ARG A 336 12.90 -6.71 24.42
C ARG A 336 12.70 -7.26 23.00
N LEU A 337 11.81 -6.64 22.24
CA LEU A 337 11.53 -7.00 20.85
C LEU A 337 12.13 -5.99 19.87
N SER A 338 12.54 -6.48 18.70
CA SER A 338 13.00 -5.69 17.56
C SER A 338 12.61 -6.37 16.25
N VAL A 339 12.82 -5.70 15.12
CA VAL A 339 12.58 -6.29 13.79
C VAL A 339 13.89 -6.77 13.20
N SER A 340 13.88 -8.01 12.72
CA SER A 340 14.84 -8.56 11.78
C SER A 340 14.02 -9.08 10.60
N ALA A 341 13.66 -8.17 9.70
CA ALA A 341 12.65 -8.38 8.68
C ALA A 341 12.87 -9.70 7.91
N PRO A 342 11.81 -10.49 7.66
CA PRO A 342 10.41 -10.18 7.93
C PRO A 342 9.94 -10.55 9.36
N ALA A 343 10.84 -10.92 10.27
CA ALA A 343 10.49 -11.44 11.59
C ALA A 343 10.56 -10.38 12.70
N ILE A 344 9.69 -10.53 13.70
CA ILE A 344 9.89 -9.95 15.02
C ILE A 344 10.83 -10.89 15.78
N VAL A 345 11.88 -10.33 16.38
CA VAL A 345 12.87 -11.07 17.16
C VAL A 345 12.98 -10.51 18.56
N ASP A 346 13.34 -11.35 19.53
CA ASP A 346 13.66 -10.89 20.87
C ASP A 346 15.15 -10.56 21.06
N GLY A 347 15.50 -9.96 22.21
CA GLY A 347 16.88 -9.62 22.57
C GLY A 347 17.82 -10.83 22.72
N ARG A 348 17.31 -12.07 22.61
CA ARG A 348 18.11 -13.31 22.58
C ARG A 348 18.30 -13.82 21.14
N GLY A 349 17.70 -13.17 20.15
CA GLY A 349 17.76 -13.53 18.73
C GLY A 349 16.75 -14.60 18.32
N ARG A 350 15.72 -14.87 19.13
CA ARG A 350 14.65 -15.81 18.77
C ARG A 350 13.59 -15.09 17.94
N GLN A 351 13.11 -15.71 16.88
CA GLN A 351 11.89 -15.27 16.20
C GLN A 351 10.68 -15.45 17.13
N VAL A 352 9.86 -14.41 17.27
CA VAL A 352 8.69 -14.37 18.16
C VAL A 352 7.42 -14.28 17.31
N LEU A 353 6.45 -15.17 17.56
CA LEU A 353 5.10 -15.05 17.02
C LEU A 353 4.18 -14.46 18.08
N LEU A 354 3.73 -13.21 17.88
CA LEU A 354 2.82 -12.53 18.79
C LEU A 354 1.37 -12.88 18.46
N ARG A 355 0.71 -13.71 19.28
CA ARG A 355 -0.69 -14.12 19.12
C ARG A 355 -1.49 -13.80 20.37
N GLY A 356 -2.62 -13.13 20.19
CA GLY A 356 -3.48 -12.76 21.31
C GLY A 356 -4.76 -12.06 20.90
N ALA A 357 -5.17 -11.07 21.68
CA ALA A 357 -6.45 -10.38 21.50
C ALA A 357 -6.32 -8.87 21.70
N ASN A 358 -7.25 -8.14 21.09
CA ASN A 358 -7.55 -6.77 21.44
C ASN A 358 -8.11 -6.74 22.88
N VAL A 359 -7.88 -5.68 23.63
CA VAL A 359 -8.43 -5.46 24.98
C VAL A 359 -8.69 -3.98 25.20
N GLU A 360 -9.71 -3.64 25.99
CA GLU A 360 -10.08 -2.25 26.23
C GLU A 360 -10.42 -1.99 27.68
N LEU A 361 -10.00 -0.83 28.20
CA LEU A 361 -10.31 -0.41 29.57
C LEU A 361 -11.81 -0.10 29.75
N PRO A 362 -12.41 -0.41 30.93
CA PRO A 362 -11.77 -0.97 32.12
C PRO A 362 -11.49 -2.48 32.00
N LEU A 363 -10.33 -2.89 32.51
CA LEU A 363 -9.88 -4.29 32.57
C LEU A 363 -9.59 -4.66 34.02
N THR A 364 -9.46 -5.95 34.27
CA THR A 364 -9.00 -6.54 35.53
C THR A 364 -7.78 -7.42 35.28
N ARG A 365 -7.07 -7.78 36.35
CA ARG A 365 -5.98 -8.77 36.27
C ARG A 365 -6.46 -10.11 35.69
N ASP A 366 -7.69 -10.50 36.01
CA ASP A 366 -8.28 -11.76 35.56
C ASP A 366 -8.46 -11.82 34.04
N ASP A 367 -8.71 -10.68 33.37
CA ASP A 367 -8.77 -10.64 31.91
C ASP A 367 -7.45 -11.05 31.25
N PHE A 368 -6.31 -10.68 31.85
CA PHE A 368 -4.98 -11.06 31.37
C PHE A 368 -4.62 -12.50 31.72
N ARG A 369 -4.99 -12.97 32.92
CA ARG A 369 -4.88 -14.39 33.30
C ARG A 369 -5.61 -15.26 32.29
N ASP A 370 -6.86 -14.93 31.98
CA ASP A 370 -7.71 -15.67 31.05
C ASP A 370 -7.11 -15.73 29.64
N LEU A 371 -6.47 -14.65 29.16
CA LEU A 371 -5.77 -14.63 27.88
C LEU A 371 -4.53 -15.54 27.90
N ALA A 372 -3.73 -15.46 28.97
CA ALA A 372 -2.54 -16.28 29.13
C ALA A 372 -2.88 -17.79 29.25
N GLU A 373 -3.99 -18.14 29.90
CA GLU A 373 -4.51 -19.51 29.98
C GLU A 373 -4.98 -20.07 28.63
N GLN A 374 -5.33 -19.18 27.68
CA GLN A 374 -5.56 -19.55 26.28
C GLN A 374 -4.26 -19.62 25.48
N GLY A 375 -3.11 -19.35 26.10
CA GLY A 375 -1.81 -19.40 25.45
C GLY A 375 -1.38 -18.13 24.75
N ALA A 376 -2.15 -17.04 24.86
CA ALA A 376 -1.77 -15.75 24.30
C ALA A 376 -0.41 -15.30 24.86
N ASN A 377 0.32 -14.51 24.08
CA ASN A 377 1.56 -13.86 24.50
C ASN A 377 1.57 -12.35 24.21
N VAL A 378 0.45 -11.79 23.72
CA VAL A 378 0.30 -10.36 23.48
C VAL A 378 -1.13 -9.90 23.75
N ALA A 379 -1.30 -8.67 24.22
CA ALA A 379 -2.57 -7.96 24.30
C ALA A 379 -2.46 -6.62 23.55
N ARG A 380 -3.36 -6.36 22.60
CA ARG A 380 -3.45 -5.06 21.92
C ARG A 380 -4.40 -4.15 22.70
N LEU A 381 -3.83 -3.26 23.51
CA LEU A 381 -4.55 -2.41 24.43
C LEU A 381 -5.05 -1.15 23.72
N GLY A 382 -6.36 -1.07 23.51
CA GLY A 382 -7.04 0.10 22.95
C GLY A 382 -7.06 1.28 23.92
N ILE A 383 -6.33 2.33 23.58
CA ILE A 383 -6.23 3.59 24.31
C ILE A 383 -7.10 4.63 23.61
N SER A 384 -8.06 5.19 24.34
CA SER A 384 -8.87 6.31 23.87
C SER A 384 -8.04 7.59 23.95
N TRP A 385 -7.81 8.23 22.80
CA TRP A 385 -7.03 9.46 22.76
C TRP A 385 -7.76 10.61 23.47
N SER A 386 -9.07 10.74 23.26
CA SER A 386 -9.89 11.75 23.94
C SER A 386 -9.91 11.60 25.47
N ARG A 387 -9.72 10.39 26.00
CA ARG A 387 -9.58 10.19 27.45
C ARG A 387 -8.16 10.45 27.94
N LEU A 388 -7.14 10.08 27.17
CA LEU A 388 -5.74 10.27 27.52
C LEU A 388 -5.36 11.75 27.57
N GLU A 389 -5.80 12.50 26.56
CA GLU A 389 -5.56 13.94 26.42
C GLU A 389 -6.89 14.62 26.03
N PRO A 390 -7.78 14.89 27.01
CA PRO A 390 -9.10 15.48 26.75
C PRO A 390 -9.05 16.87 26.14
N THR A 391 -8.04 17.66 26.52
CA THR A 391 -7.71 18.92 25.85
C THR A 391 -6.22 18.91 25.51
N PRO A 392 -5.81 19.49 24.36
CA PRO A 392 -4.40 19.47 23.96
C PRO A 392 -3.46 19.95 25.06
N GLY A 393 -2.48 19.13 25.42
CA GLY A 393 -1.52 19.39 26.50
C GLY A 393 -1.98 19.00 27.91
N VAL A 394 -3.27 18.71 28.14
CA VAL A 394 -3.82 18.31 29.45
C VAL A 394 -4.09 16.82 29.47
N TRP A 395 -3.40 16.11 30.36
CA TRP A 395 -3.44 14.65 30.43
C TRP A 395 -4.27 14.17 31.61
N ASP A 396 -5.10 13.15 31.38
CA ASP A 396 -5.76 12.42 32.45
C ASP A 396 -4.77 11.44 33.10
N THR A 397 -4.17 11.86 34.21
CA THR A 397 -3.21 11.04 34.97
C THR A 397 -3.85 9.79 35.57
N GLY A 398 -5.15 9.81 35.86
CA GLY A 398 -5.90 8.66 36.34
C GLY A 398 -6.10 7.63 35.24
N TYR A 399 -6.37 8.05 34.02
CA TYR A 399 -6.43 7.15 32.86
C TYR A 399 -5.04 6.59 32.53
N LEU A 400 -3.99 7.41 32.54
CA LEU A 400 -2.62 6.94 32.35
C LEU A 400 -2.20 5.92 33.43
N ALA A 401 -2.60 6.10 34.68
CA ALA A 401 -2.37 5.13 35.74
C ALA A 401 -3.05 3.77 35.46
N ARG A 402 -4.29 3.78 34.93
CA ARG A 402 -4.98 2.54 34.50
C ARG A 402 -4.27 1.84 33.34
N ILE A 403 -3.68 2.59 32.42
CA ILE A 403 -2.87 2.02 31.33
C ILE A 403 -1.63 1.33 31.91
N ARG A 404 -0.90 1.98 32.83
CA ARG A 404 0.25 1.37 33.51
C ARG A 404 -0.12 0.11 34.29
N GLU A 405 -1.25 0.14 34.98
CA GLU A 405 -1.76 -1.01 35.72
C GLU A 405 -2.09 -2.19 34.80
N ALA A 406 -2.76 -1.94 33.67
CA ALA A 406 -3.04 -2.96 32.67
C ALA A 406 -1.75 -3.57 32.05
N VAL A 407 -0.75 -2.74 31.74
CA VAL A 407 0.57 -3.22 31.26
C VAL A 407 1.24 -4.10 32.32
N GLY A 408 1.20 -3.71 33.59
CA GLY A 408 1.76 -4.50 34.68
C GLY A 408 1.03 -5.83 34.91
N TRP A 409 -0.30 -5.87 34.73
CA TRP A 409 -1.05 -7.12 34.77
C TRP A 409 -0.72 -8.03 33.59
N ALA A 410 -0.54 -7.48 32.39
CA ALA A 410 -0.10 -8.24 31.23
C ALA A 410 1.29 -8.87 31.46
N GLU A 411 2.24 -8.07 31.95
CA GLU A 411 3.60 -8.52 32.26
C GLU A 411 3.62 -9.65 33.30
N ALA A 412 2.83 -9.53 34.37
CA ALA A 412 2.70 -10.56 35.41
C ALA A 412 2.16 -11.91 34.89
N HIS A 413 1.63 -11.93 33.67
CA HIS A 413 1.10 -13.12 32.99
C HIS A 413 1.89 -13.48 31.71
N ASP A 414 3.14 -13.00 31.58
CA ASP A 414 4.00 -13.23 30.41
C ASP A 414 3.37 -12.79 29.07
N LEU A 415 2.61 -11.69 29.10
CA LEU A 415 1.99 -11.07 27.94
C LEU A 415 2.71 -9.75 27.60
N TYR A 416 3.10 -9.61 26.33
CA TYR A 416 3.45 -8.31 25.80
C TYR A 416 2.21 -7.42 25.65
N THR A 417 2.38 -6.10 25.68
CA THR A 417 1.32 -5.13 25.38
C THR A 417 1.67 -4.32 24.14
N VAL A 418 0.79 -4.29 23.15
CA VAL A 418 0.82 -3.31 22.06
C VAL A 418 -0.11 -2.17 22.44
N LEU A 419 0.42 -0.95 22.58
CA LEU A 419 -0.40 0.22 22.89
C LEU A 419 -1.01 0.76 21.60
N ASN A 420 -2.32 0.67 21.46
CA ASN A 420 -3.06 1.09 20.27
C ASN A 420 -3.81 2.40 20.53
N LEU A 421 -3.47 3.47 19.83
CA LEU A 421 -4.17 4.75 19.97
C LEU A 421 -5.38 4.79 19.03
N ARG A 422 -6.59 4.73 19.62
CA ARG A 422 -7.85 4.75 18.88
C ARG A 422 -8.22 6.16 18.44
N GLN A 423 -8.71 6.27 17.21
CA GLN A 423 -9.19 7.52 16.62
C GLN A 423 -10.62 7.84 17.09
N ASP A 424 -10.76 8.37 18.32
CA ASP A 424 -12.03 8.88 18.87
C ASP A 424 -12.16 10.41 18.81
N ARG A 425 -11.14 11.10 18.27
CA ARG A 425 -11.15 12.55 18.00
C ARG A 425 -10.33 12.90 16.76
N ALA A 426 -10.45 14.15 16.31
CA ALA A 426 -9.63 14.69 15.23
C ALA A 426 -8.13 14.65 15.60
N PRO A 427 -7.22 14.28 14.68
CA PRO A 427 -5.83 13.96 15.00
C PRO A 427 -4.92 15.18 15.20
N THR A 428 -5.37 16.21 15.93
CA THR A 428 -4.54 17.35 16.29
C THR A 428 -3.63 16.99 17.48
N GLY A 429 -2.31 17.09 17.28
CA GLY A 429 -1.30 16.83 18.32
C GLY A 429 -0.83 15.38 18.45
N LEU A 430 -1.05 14.53 17.43
CA LEU A 430 -0.75 13.09 17.44
C LEU A 430 0.68 12.78 17.92
N TYR A 431 1.69 13.41 17.30
CA TYR A 431 3.08 13.14 17.63
C TYR A 431 3.48 13.63 19.03
N ALA A 432 2.88 14.72 19.53
CA ALA A 432 3.13 15.20 20.89
C ALA A 432 2.53 14.24 21.93
N THR A 433 1.34 13.71 21.64
CA THR A 433 0.71 12.67 22.47
C THR A 433 1.60 11.43 22.52
N TRP A 434 2.03 10.94 21.36
CA TRP A 434 2.88 9.78 21.24
C TRP A 434 4.23 9.93 21.92
N GLY A 435 4.90 11.08 21.75
CA GLY A 435 6.17 11.35 22.43
C GLY A 435 6.04 11.24 23.95
N ARG A 436 4.97 11.80 24.53
CA ARG A 436 4.75 11.70 25.98
C ARG A 436 4.40 10.27 26.42
N LEU A 437 3.49 9.59 25.72
CA LEU A 437 3.15 8.20 26.04
C LEU A 437 4.38 7.27 25.94
N ALA A 438 5.22 7.46 24.92
CA ALA A 438 6.45 6.70 24.75
C ALA A 438 7.48 6.96 25.84
N ALA A 439 7.57 8.20 26.36
CA ALA A 439 8.45 8.51 27.50
C ALA A 439 8.06 7.71 28.76
N GLU A 440 6.76 7.55 29.02
CA GLU A 440 6.24 6.81 30.18
C GLU A 440 6.62 5.32 30.15
N PHE A 441 6.71 4.73 28.95
CA PHE A 441 7.00 3.30 28.77
C PHE A 441 8.39 3.03 28.18
N ALA A 442 9.27 4.03 28.13
CA ALA A 442 10.54 3.96 27.40
C ALA A 442 11.45 2.79 27.83
N SER A 443 11.38 2.35 29.08
CA SER A 443 12.16 1.23 29.61
C SER A 443 11.37 -0.06 29.82
N ALA A 444 10.07 -0.10 29.49
CA ALA A 444 9.20 -1.21 29.81
C ALA A 444 9.24 -2.28 28.71
N SER A 445 10.02 -3.36 28.90
CA SER A 445 10.13 -4.44 27.91
C SER A 445 8.86 -5.26 27.70
N ALA A 446 7.91 -5.22 28.65
CA ALA A 446 6.58 -5.76 28.48
C ALA A 446 5.74 -5.00 27.43
N VAL A 447 6.07 -3.74 27.13
CA VAL A 447 5.47 -3.05 25.97
C VAL A 447 6.18 -3.57 24.72
N ALA A 448 5.47 -4.26 23.83
CA ALA A 448 6.02 -4.69 22.55
C ALA A 448 6.28 -3.47 21.64
N GLY A 449 5.35 -2.52 21.64
CA GLY A 449 5.43 -1.32 20.82
C GLY A 449 4.15 -0.51 20.73
N PHE A 450 4.18 0.42 19.79
CA PHE A 450 3.18 1.47 19.63
C PHE A 450 2.47 1.32 18.28
N ASP A 451 1.15 1.08 18.30
CA ASP A 451 0.28 1.08 17.13
C ASP A 451 -0.31 2.47 16.91
N LEU A 452 0.28 3.17 15.93
CA LEU A 452 0.26 4.63 15.84
C LEU A 452 -1.15 5.22 15.69
N MET A 453 -2.02 4.53 14.96
CA MET A 453 -3.40 4.96 14.76
C MET A 453 -4.24 3.80 14.26
N ASP A 454 -5.31 3.51 14.99
CA ASP A 454 -6.30 2.49 14.66
C ASP A 454 -7.18 2.93 13.49
N GLU A 455 -7.34 2.07 12.48
CA GLU A 455 -8.18 2.26 11.29
C GLU A 455 -8.23 3.71 10.75
N PRO A 456 -7.08 4.27 10.32
CA PRO A 456 -6.96 5.64 9.83
C PRO A 456 -8.07 6.00 8.83
N ALA A 457 -8.86 7.03 9.16
CA ALA A 457 -9.85 7.54 8.22
C ALA A 457 -9.20 7.99 6.89
N THR A 458 -9.90 7.81 5.78
CA THR A 458 -9.37 8.15 4.44
C THR A 458 -9.08 9.64 4.25
N GLY A 459 -9.72 10.49 5.05
CA GLY A 459 -9.72 11.93 4.86
C GLY A 459 -10.42 12.35 3.56
N GLU A 460 -10.19 13.60 3.16
CA GLU A 460 -10.99 14.29 2.14
C GLU A 460 -10.52 14.04 0.69
N GLN A 461 -9.29 13.54 0.49
CA GLN A 461 -8.68 13.37 -0.83
C GLN A 461 -7.88 12.05 -0.94
N PRO A 462 -8.46 10.87 -0.68
CA PRO A 462 -7.74 9.62 -0.89
C PRO A 462 -7.27 9.50 -2.36
N PRO A 463 -6.10 8.90 -2.65
CA PRO A 463 -5.12 8.38 -1.70
C PRO A 463 -4.14 9.44 -1.15
N LEU A 464 -4.28 10.73 -1.48
CA LEU A 464 -3.38 11.78 -0.98
C LEU A 464 -3.43 11.88 0.55
N THR A 465 -4.64 11.92 1.12
CA THR A 465 -4.84 11.96 2.57
C THR A 465 -4.62 10.59 3.22
N SER A 466 -5.13 9.51 2.59
CA SER A 466 -5.10 8.15 3.17
C SER A 466 -3.75 7.43 3.02
N SER A 467 -2.80 7.97 2.25
CA SER A 467 -1.47 7.38 2.05
C SER A 467 -0.34 8.39 2.25
N LEU A 468 -0.20 9.42 1.40
CA LEU A 468 0.97 10.32 1.47
C LEU A 468 1.02 11.12 2.77
N LEU A 469 -0.07 11.78 3.14
CA LEU A 469 -0.13 12.60 4.35
C LEU A 469 -0.16 11.72 5.60
N LEU A 470 -0.84 10.58 5.55
CA LEU A 470 -0.79 9.58 6.62
C LEU A 470 0.66 9.13 6.91
N GLY A 471 1.44 8.82 5.87
CA GLY A 471 2.86 8.48 6.02
C GLY A 471 3.68 9.62 6.62
N ARG A 472 3.39 10.88 6.29
CA ARG A 472 4.02 12.05 6.91
C ARG A 472 3.71 12.11 8.41
N ASP A 473 2.43 11.97 8.77
CA ASP A 473 1.98 12.03 10.16
C ASP A 473 2.60 10.90 10.99
N TYR A 474 2.74 9.69 10.41
CA TYR A 474 3.47 8.59 11.03
C TYR A 474 4.96 8.89 11.20
N ALA A 475 5.62 9.47 10.20
CA ALA A 475 7.04 9.83 10.31
C ALA A 475 7.29 10.86 11.44
N GLU A 476 6.39 11.84 11.59
CA GLU A 476 6.43 12.81 12.70
C GLU A 476 6.21 12.12 14.06
N ALA A 477 5.24 11.22 14.16
CA ALA A 477 4.98 10.46 15.38
C ALA A 477 6.17 9.57 15.77
N ILE A 478 6.75 8.84 14.82
CA ILE A 478 7.95 8.01 15.03
C ILE A 478 9.11 8.87 15.52
N THR A 479 9.35 10.02 14.90
CA THR A 479 10.41 10.95 15.31
C THR A 479 10.23 11.40 16.77
N ALA A 480 9.00 11.73 17.16
CA ALA A 480 8.68 12.12 18.53
C ALA A 480 8.85 10.97 19.53
N ILE A 481 8.39 9.76 19.18
CA ILE A 481 8.58 8.54 19.99
C ILE A 481 10.06 8.27 20.21
N ARG A 482 10.87 8.24 19.14
CA ARG A 482 12.32 7.97 19.25
C ARG A 482 13.05 9.05 20.01
N ALA A 483 12.62 10.31 19.94
CA ALA A 483 13.18 11.38 20.75
C ALA A 483 12.87 11.18 22.24
N ALA A 484 11.63 10.81 22.56
CA ALA A 484 11.18 10.56 23.92
C ALA A 484 11.86 9.33 24.56
N GLU A 485 11.93 8.21 23.85
CA GLU A 485 12.62 7.00 24.33
C GLU A 485 14.08 7.29 24.66
N ARG A 486 14.78 8.02 23.78
CA ARG A 486 16.18 8.43 24.02
C ARG A 486 16.32 9.37 25.21
N ALA A 487 15.43 10.36 25.34
CA ALA A 487 15.44 11.30 26.45
C ALA A 487 15.22 10.60 27.81
N ALA A 488 14.33 9.60 27.83
CA ALA A 488 14.05 8.77 29.00
C ALA A 488 15.10 7.65 29.23
N ARG A 489 16.16 7.57 28.42
CA ARG A 489 17.19 6.50 28.45
C ARG A 489 16.60 5.08 28.32
N GLY A 490 15.52 4.98 27.58
CA GLY A 490 14.87 3.74 27.21
C GLY A 490 15.53 3.03 26.02
N PHE A 491 14.77 2.15 25.39
CA PHE A 491 15.16 1.49 24.14
C PHE A 491 14.10 1.72 23.05
N ALA A 492 14.44 1.44 21.80
CA ALA A 492 13.55 1.62 20.67
C ALA A 492 12.56 0.44 20.58
N HIS A 493 11.29 0.68 20.91
CA HIS A 493 10.21 -0.31 20.77
C HIS A 493 9.79 -0.53 19.31
N LEU A 494 8.95 -1.54 19.06
CA LEU A 494 8.31 -1.74 17.76
C LEU A 494 7.36 -0.59 17.42
N ILE A 495 7.24 -0.26 16.13
CA ILE A 495 6.26 0.70 15.62
C ILE A 495 5.30 -0.04 14.70
N PHE A 496 4.06 -0.20 15.14
CA PHE A 496 2.98 -0.74 14.33
C PHE A 496 2.30 0.41 13.57
N PHE A 497 2.12 0.25 12.27
CA PHE A 497 1.47 1.25 11.42
C PHE A 497 0.47 0.58 10.47
N GLN A 498 -0.64 1.26 10.23
CA GLN A 498 -1.77 0.71 9.48
C GLN A 498 -1.92 1.41 8.12
N PRO A 499 -2.44 0.73 7.10
CA PRO A 499 -3.07 1.41 5.96
C PRO A 499 -4.38 2.08 6.40
N SER A 500 -5.05 2.80 5.51
CA SER A 500 -6.35 3.39 5.87
C SER A 500 -7.45 2.34 6.06
N VAL A 501 -8.55 2.76 6.67
CA VAL A 501 -9.76 1.95 6.93
C VAL A 501 -10.29 1.24 5.68
N LEU A 502 -10.02 1.75 4.46
CA LEU A 502 -10.42 1.06 3.22
C LEU A 502 -9.82 -0.34 3.10
N TRP A 503 -8.64 -0.59 3.69
CA TRP A 503 -8.08 -1.94 3.72
C TRP A 503 -8.95 -2.89 4.55
N ALA A 504 -9.46 -2.42 5.70
CA ALA A 504 -10.37 -3.18 6.56
C ALA A 504 -11.77 -3.33 5.96
N GLU A 505 -12.17 -2.46 5.02
CA GLU A 505 -13.47 -2.55 4.35
C GLU A 505 -13.41 -3.41 3.07
N LEU A 506 -12.37 -3.23 2.25
CA LEU A 506 -12.29 -3.79 0.89
C LEU A 506 -11.28 -4.94 0.78
N GLY A 507 -10.30 -5.00 1.69
CA GLY A 507 -9.15 -5.91 1.63
C GLY A 507 -7.94 -5.34 0.91
N PHE A 508 -8.01 -4.10 0.42
CA PHE A 508 -6.92 -3.41 -0.28
C PHE A 508 -7.07 -1.90 -0.16
N ASP A 509 -5.95 -1.16 -0.12
CA ASP A 509 -5.89 0.29 -0.28
C ASP A 509 -4.47 0.74 -0.66
N ALA A 510 -4.29 2.00 -1.04
CA ALA A 510 -2.98 2.63 -1.05
C ALA A 510 -2.45 2.77 0.39
N ALA A 511 -1.36 2.07 0.71
CA ALA A 511 -0.70 2.19 2.02
C ALA A 511 0.27 3.40 2.03
N PRO A 512 0.80 3.85 3.20
CA PRO A 512 1.83 4.89 3.25
C PRO A 512 2.98 4.62 2.25
N PRO A 513 3.51 5.61 1.52
CA PRO A 513 4.53 5.33 0.51
C PRO A 513 5.76 4.64 1.11
N PRO A 514 6.32 3.57 0.50
CA PRO A 514 7.59 3.01 0.91
C PRO A 514 8.67 4.09 1.04
N GLY A 515 9.43 4.04 2.14
CA GLY A 515 10.41 5.08 2.50
C GLY A 515 9.82 6.30 3.23
N PHE A 516 8.58 6.24 3.73
CA PHE A 516 8.03 7.31 4.59
C PHE A 516 8.81 7.44 5.92
N SER A 517 9.44 6.36 6.39
CA SER A 517 10.28 6.30 7.58
C SER A 517 11.49 5.42 7.32
N ALA A 518 12.61 5.73 7.98
CA ALA A 518 13.84 4.93 7.98
C ALA A 518 14.02 4.14 9.30
N ASP A 519 12.97 4.05 10.12
CA ASP A 519 13.01 3.32 11.38
C ASP A 519 13.20 1.81 11.13
N PRO A 520 14.14 1.15 11.82
CA PRO A 520 14.40 -0.27 11.59
C PRO A 520 13.38 -1.19 12.27
N ASN A 521 12.54 -0.68 13.18
CA ASN A 521 11.60 -1.48 13.99
C ASN A 521 10.15 -1.32 13.52
N LEU A 522 9.94 -1.16 12.21
CA LEU A 522 8.61 -1.04 11.61
C LEU A 522 7.90 -2.40 11.52
N VAL A 523 6.62 -2.39 11.87
CA VAL A 523 5.70 -3.52 11.76
C VAL A 523 4.46 -3.07 11.01
N PHE A 524 4.21 -3.63 9.83
CA PHE A 524 2.99 -3.35 9.08
C PHE A 524 1.82 -4.08 9.73
N ALA A 525 0.75 -3.35 10.08
CA ALA A 525 -0.36 -3.86 10.88
C ALA A 525 -1.75 -3.65 10.27
N PRO A 526 -2.04 -4.20 9.07
CA PRO A 526 -3.35 -4.06 8.46
C PRO A 526 -4.41 -4.90 9.16
N HIS A 527 -5.66 -4.51 8.99
CA HIS A 527 -6.82 -5.29 9.38
C HIS A 527 -7.44 -5.96 8.14
N PRO A 528 -7.55 -7.30 8.08
CA PRO A 528 -8.34 -7.97 7.05
C PRO A 528 -9.82 -7.60 7.13
N PRO A 529 -10.53 -7.64 5.99
CA PRO A 529 -11.93 -7.31 5.97
C PRO A 529 -12.79 -8.37 6.67
N THR A 530 -13.76 -7.92 7.46
CA THR A 530 -14.66 -8.81 8.20
C THR A 530 -15.54 -9.64 7.27
N ARG A 531 -16.00 -9.08 6.15
CA ARG A 531 -16.66 -9.80 5.06
C ARG A 531 -16.29 -9.15 3.75
N SER A 532 -15.52 -9.83 2.91
CA SER A 532 -15.22 -9.37 1.55
C SER A 532 -15.32 -10.52 0.56
N THR A 533 -16.00 -10.30 -0.55
CA THR A 533 -15.92 -11.16 -1.74
C THR A 533 -14.83 -10.70 -2.71
N LEU A 534 -14.22 -9.54 -2.45
CA LEU A 534 -13.17 -8.95 -3.30
C LEU A 534 -11.81 -9.60 -3.04
N VAL A 535 -11.49 -9.90 -1.78
CA VAL A 535 -10.21 -10.48 -1.36
C VAL A 535 -10.45 -11.53 -0.29
N SER A 536 -10.00 -12.76 -0.55
CA SER A 536 -10.01 -13.86 0.42
C SER A 536 -8.99 -13.65 1.54
N ALA A 537 -9.19 -14.26 2.71
CA ALA A 537 -8.27 -14.13 3.85
C ALA A 537 -6.82 -14.49 3.49
N ARG A 538 -6.62 -15.61 2.80
CA ARG A 538 -5.30 -16.07 2.34
C ARG A 538 -4.64 -15.07 1.40
N ARG A 539 -5.38 -14.56 0.41
CA ARG A 539 -4.86 -13.56 -0.53
C ARG A 539 -4.53 -12.25 0.17
N GLY A 540 -5.40 -11.78 1.07
CA GLY A 540 -5.19 -10.55 1.83
C GLY A 540 -3.94 -10.59 2.72
N LEU A 541 -3.69 -11.72 3.39
CA LEU A 541 -2.45 -11.95 4.14
C LEU A 541 -1.21 -11.96 3.23
N ALA A 542 -1.29 -12.61 2.07
CA ALA A 542 -0.19 -12.61 1.11
C ALA A 542 0.09 -11.19 0.54
N GLN A 543 -0.95 -10.41 0.27
CA GLN A 543 -0.83 -8.99 -0.12
C GLN A 543 -0.19 -8.15 0.98
N ALA A 544 -0.62 -8.34 2.23
CA ALA A 544 -0.06 -7.65 3.39
C ALA A 544 1.42 -8.01 3.60
N ALA A 545 1.80 -9.29 3.47
CA ALA A 545 3.17 -9.74 3.61
C ALA A 545 4.07 -9.16 2.51
N ARG A 546 3.56 -9.15 1.28
CA ARG A 546 4.24 -8.50 0.16
C ARG A 546 4.41 -7.00 0.42
N MET A 547 3.41 -6.30 0.95
CA MET A 547 3.53 -4.88 1.28
C MET A 547 4.54 -4.64 2.41
N ALA A 548 4.50 -5.44 3.48
CA ALA A 548 5.45 -5.36 4.60
C ALA A 548 6.91 -5.47 4.12
N SER A 549 7.19 -6.38 3.17
CA SER A 549 8.52 -6.53 2.58
C SER A 549 9.01 -5.28 1.84
N ARG A 550 8.11 -4.45 1.28
CA ARG A 550 8.49 -3.19 0.60
C ARG A 550 8.91 -2.09 1.59
N TYR A 551 8.64 -2.27 2.88
CA TYR A 551 9.10 -1.39 3.95
C TYR A 551 10.30 -1.92 4.72
N ASP A 552 10.82 -3.12 4.38
CA ASP A 552 11.71 -3.89 5.27
C ASP A 552 11.12 -4.04 6.69
N ALA A 553 9.80 -4.24 6.77
CA ALA A 553 9.05 -4.36 8.02
C ALA A 553 8.68 -5.81 8.32
N ALA A 554 8.40 -6.10 9.60
CA ALA A 554 7.64 -7.30 9.96
C ALA A 554 6.15 -7.13 9.63
N LEU A 555 5.40 -8.23 9.57
CA LEU A 555 3.94 -8.22 9.45
C LEU A 555 3.30 -8.73 10.74
N TRP A 556 2.30 -8.02 11.23
CA TRP A 556 1.50 -8.45 12.38
C TRP A 556 0.06 -7.95 12.24
N ILE A 557 -0.94 -8.81 12.39
CA ILE A 557 -2.32 -8.44 12.08
C ILE A 557 -2.97 -7.74 13.28
N GLY A 558 -3.25 -6.44 13.13
CA GLY A 558 -3.79 -5.60 14.21
C GLY A 558 -5.13 -6.07 14.74
N GLU A 559 -6.01 -6.53 13.85
CA GLU A 559 -7.31 -7.01 14.23
C GLU A 559 -7.91 -7.96 13.20
N TRP A 560 -8.44 -9.09 13.63
CA TRP A 560 -9.26 -9.97 12.81
C TRP A 560 -10.39 -10.60 13.62
N SER A 561 -11.48 -11.00 12.95
CA SER A 561 -12.67 -11.53 13.64
C SER A 561 -13.49 -12.56 12.85
N SER A 562 -13.42 -12.53 11.52
CA SER A 562 -14.21 -13.38 10.62
C SER A 562 -13.48 -14.63 10.17
N GLU A 563 -14.25 -15.67 9.82
CA GLU A 563 -13.76 -16.99 9.37
C GLU A 563 -12.59 -17.54 10.22
N PRO A 564 -12.77 -17.72 11.54
CA PRO A 564 -11.62 -17.85 12.43
C PRO A 564 -10.67 -19.00 12.09
N SER A 565 -11.19 -20.13 11.62
CA SER A 565 -10.38 -21.27 11.18
C SER A 565 -9.59 -20.98 9.89
N GLY A 566 -10.19 -20.30 8.92
CA GLY A 566 -9.53 -19.95 7.66
C GLY A 566 -8.42 -18.93 7.88
N TYR A 567 -8.69 -17.93 8.72
CA TYR A 567 -7.69 -16.93 9.08
C TYR A 567 -6.52 -17.53 9.85
N ALA A 568 -6.82 -18.32 10.88
CA ALA A 568 -5.86 -19.03 11.70
C ALA A 568 -4.93 -19.96 10.90
N SER A 569 -5.45 -20.63 9.87
CA SER A 569 -4.65 -21.42 8.93
C SER A 569 -3.74 -20.53 8.08
N ALA A 570 -4.25 -19.39 7.60
CA ALA A 570 -3.48 -18.45 6.81
C ALA A 570 -2.38 -17.74 7.63
N GLU A 571 -2.60 -17.48 8.93
CA GLU A 571 -1.56 -17.02 9.87
C GLU A 571 -0.44 -18.04 10.02
N ASP A 572 -0.77 -19.34 10.10
CA ASP A 572 0.24 -20.41 10.18
C ASP A 572 1.04 -20.51 8.89
N GLU A 573 0.37 -20.50 7.73
CA GLU A 573 1.04 -20.51 6.41
C GLU A 573 1.94 -19.29 6.21
N GLY A 574 1.50 -18.11 6.66
CA GLY A 574 2.24 -16.85 6.58
C GLY A 574 3.35 -16.73 7.62
N LEU A 575 3.37 -17.59 8.65
CA LEU A 575 4.23 -17.47 9.84
C LEU A 575 4.06 -16.10 10.54
N VAL A 576 2.81 -15.66 10.63
CA VAL A 576 2.39 -14.34 11.12
C VAL A 576 1.57 -14.49 12.40
N GLY A 577 1.67 -13.48 13.25
CA GLY A 577 0.83 -13.33 14.44
C GLY A 577 -0.21 -12.22 14.26
N GLY A 578 -1.10 -12.10 15.24
CA GLY A 578 -2.14 -11.08 15.23
C GLY A 578 -2.89 -10.98 16.55
N ALA A 579 -3.82 -10.04 16.60
CA ALA A 579 -4.77 -9.90 17.70
C ALA A 579 -6.21 -10.13 17.21
N PHE A 580 -6.93 -11.00 17.89
CA PHE A 580 -8.35 -11.23 17.65
C PHE A 580 -9.22 -10.10 18.24
N ARG A 581 -10.33 -9.74 17.58
CA ARG A 581 -11.29 -8.74 18.09
C ARG A 581 -12.09 -9.28 19.28
N VAL A 582 -12.24 -8.50 20.36
CA VAL A 582 -13.02 -8.88 21.56
C VAL A 582 -14.50 -9.14 21.22
N GLY A 583 -15.14 -10.03 21.97
CA GLY A 583 -16.60 -10.30 21.90
C GLY A 583 -16.94 -11.75 21.53
N TYR A 584 -15.95 -12.52 21.10
CA TYR A 584 -16.03 -13.95 20.84
C TYR A 584 -14.67 -14.57 21.20
N ARG A 585 -14.61 -15.67 21.96
CA ARG A 585 -13.35 -16.40 22.22
C ARG A 585 -13.40 -17.75 21.49
N PRO A 586 -13.12 -17.78 20.17
CA PRO A 586 -13.13 -19.03 19.43
C PRO A 586 -12.03 -19.96 19.95
N ALA A 587 -12.31 -21.26 20.00
CA ALA A 587 -11.32 -22.28 20.39
C ALA A 587 -10.02 -22.20 19.57
N VAL A 588 -10.08 -21.59 18.38
CA VAL A 588 -8.95 -21.35 17.48
C VAL A 588 -7.86 -20.45 18.08
N LEU A 589 -8.19 -19.61 19.08
CA LEU A 589 -7.20 -18.78 19.78
C LEU A 589 -6.29 -19.60 20.68
N SER A 590 -6.79 -20.73 21.18
CA SER A 590 -6.05 -21.60 22.09
C SER A 590 -5.15 -22.61 21.40
N ARG A 591 -5.05 -22.59 20.07
CA ARG A 591 -4.25 -23.54 19.27
C ARG A 591 -2.80 -23.60 19.72
N ALA A 592 -2.17 -24.76 19.51
CA ALA A 592 -0.75 -24.92 19.78
C ALA A 592 0.07 -24.07 18.79
N TYR A 593 1.13 -23.40 19.27
CA TYR A 593 2.00 -22.62 18.39
C TYR A 593 3.35 -22.34 19.06
N PRO A 594 4.43 -22.15 18.28
CA PRO A 594 5.69 -21.64 18.81
C PRO A 594 5.54 -20.17 19.22
N ARG A 595 5.70 -19.87 20.51
CA ARG A 595 5.76 -18.50 21.03
C ARG A 595 7.09 -17.85 20.68
N ALA A 596 8.19 -18.60 20.80
CA ALA A 596 9.51 -18.16 20.37
C ALA A 596 10.37 -19.32 19.84
N THR A 597 11.08 -19.09 18.74
CA THR A 597 11.90 -20.09 18.05
C THR A 597 13.31 -19.57 17.80
N PRO A 598 14.37 -20.33 18.17
CA PRO A 598 15.74 -20.00 17.81
C PRO A 598 15.95 -20.07 16.30
N GLY A 599 16.64 -19.07 15.73
CA GLY A 599 16.81 -18.98 14.28
C GLY A 599 15.52 -18.56 13.58
N ARG A 600 15.23 -19.17 12.42
CA ARG A 600 14.08 -18.82 11.57
C ARG A 600 13.11 -19.99 11.45
N LEU A 601 11.84 -19.73 11.74
CA LEU A 601 10.74 -20.63 11.46
C LEU A 601 10.51 -20.70 9.94
N THR A 602 10.35 -21.90 9.39
CA THR A 602 10.18 -22.14 7.95
C THR A 602 8.86 -22.80 7.60
N ALA A 603 8.20 -23.44 8.56
CA ALA A 603 6.87 -23.99 8.38
C ALA A 603 6.14 -24.09 9.73
N LEU A 604 4.83 -23.86 9.70
CA LEU A 604 3.94 -24.04 10.83
C LEU A 604 2.61 -24.60 10.32
N TRP A 605 2.06 -25.53 11.09
CA TRP A 605 0.70 -25.99 10.96
C TRP A 605 0.17 -26.30 12.35
N SER A 606 -0.99 -25.74 12.71
CA SER A 606 -1.72 -26.13 13.92
C SER A 606 -3.16 -26.51 13.60
N GLY A 607 -3.58 -27.66 14.11
CA GLY A 607 -4.96 -28.12 14.02
C GLY A 607 -5.93 -27.18 14.76
N THR A 608 -7.14 -27.01 14.22
CA THR A 608 -8.21 -26.19 14.82
C THR A 608 -9.05 -26.95 15.84
N GLU A 609 -9.15 -28.28 15.71
CA GLU A 609 -9.98 -29.15 16.56
C GLU A 609 -9.18 -30.19 17.37
N ARG A 610 -7.93 -30.45 16.97
CA ARG A 610 -7.00 -31.38 17.63
C ARG A 610 -5.78 -30.60 18.11
N ARG A 611 -5.15 -31.02 19.22
CA ARG A 611 -3.87 -30.49 19.74
C ARG A 611 -2.67 -30.79 18.81
N GLY A 612 -2.89 -30.91 17.50
CA GLY A 612 -1.87 -31.21 16.52
C GLY A 612 -1.07 -29.96 16.18
N LEU A 613 0.25 -30.09 16.17
CA LEU A 613 1.20 -29.06 15.79
C LEU A 613 2.31 -29.71 14.99
N ARG A 614 2.69 -29.07 13.89
CA ARG A 614 3.94 -29.34 13.18
C ARG A 614 4.65 -28.01 12.98
N LEU A 615 5.91 -27.96 13.37
CA LEU A 615 6.77 -26.83 13.09
C LEU A 615 8.11 -27.29 12.56
N ALA A 616 8.70 -26.47 11.70
CA ALA A 616 10.07 -26.62 11.23
C ALA A 616 10.78 -25.27 11.28
N GLY A 617 12.06 -25.30 11.64
CA GLY A 617 12.91 -24.12 11.60
C GLY A 617 14.35 -24.46 11.28
N THR A 618 15.14 -23.42 11.07
CA THR A 618 16.54 -23.49 10.64
C THR A 618 17.37 -22.49 11.45
N GLY A 619 18.69 -22.72 11.53
CA GLY A 619 19.59 -21.83 12.26
C GLY A 619 19.48 -21.95 13.79
N GLY A 620 19.12 -23.14 14.30
CA GLY A 620 19.19 -23.44 15.72
C GLY A 620 20.63 -23.31 16.24
N ASN A 621 20.80 -22.59 17.35
CA ASN A 621 22.10 -22.23 17.92
C ASN A 621 22.51 -23.11 19.12
N GLY A 622 21.78 -24.20 19.38
CA GLY A 622 22.01 -25.12 20.49
C GLY A 622 21.57 -24.60 21.86
N ARG A 623 20.99 -23.39 21.96
CA ARG A 623 20.42 -22.88 23.21
C ARG A 623 19.06 -23.50 23.48
N CYS A 624 18.76 -23.76 24.76
CA CYS A 624 17.54 -24.44 25.20
C CYS A 624 16.38 -23.47 25.41
N ASP A 625 16.16 -22.59 24.44
CA ASP A 625 15.24 -21.45 24.51
C ASP A 625 14.13 -21.51 23.44
N LEU A 626 13.91 -22.68 22.83
CA LEU A 626 12.65 -22.99 22.13
C LEU A 626 11.48 -22.88 23.11
N ASP A 627 10.37 -22.32 22.64
CA ASP A 627 9.21 -22.07 23.46
C ASP A 627 7.91 -22.29 22.67
N VAL A 628 7.19 -23.35 23.02
CA VAL A 628 5.97 -23.77 22.32
C VAL A 628 4.83 -23.90 23.32
N TRP A 629 3.69 -23.28 23.00
CA TRP A 629 2.43 -23.44 23.73
C TRP A 629 1.64 -24.64 23.19
N VAL A 630 1.05 -25.43 24.09
CA VAL A 630 0.10 -26.49 23.76
C VAL A 630 -1.09 -26.44 24.72
N PRO A 631 -2.34 -26.32 24.23
CA PRO A 631 -3.51 -26.23 25.11
C PRO A 631 -3.89 -27.56 25.74
N GLY A 632 -4.56 -27.50 26.89
CA GLY A 632 -5.30 -28.62 27.48
C GLY A 632 -4.56 -29.40 28.56
N ALA A 633 -5.29 -30.30 29.22
CA ALA A 633 -4.85 -30.91 30.47
C ALA A 633 -3.84 -32.06 30.29
N GLU A 634 -3.90 -32.82 29.19
CA GLU A 634 -3.06 -34.00 29.00
C GLU A 634 -1.68 -33.62 28.50
N ARG A 635 -0.66 -34.34 28.97
CA ARG A 635 0.72 -34.10 28.60
C ARG A 635 0.93 -34.37 27.11
N PRO A 636 1.52 -33.44 26.34
CA PRO A 636 1.79 -33.64 24.92
C PRO A 636 2.81 -34.75 24.69
N ALA A 637 2.53 -35.65 23.75
CA ALA A 637 3.53 -36.55 23.20
C ALA A 637 4.26 -35.84 22.05
N ILE A 638 5.59 -35.89 22.06
CA ILE A 638 6.42 -35.04 21.19
C ILE A 638 7.36 -35.92 20.38
N ALA A 639 7.29 -35.80 19.06
CA ALA A 639 8.31 -36.27 18.15
C ALA A 639 9.17 -35.07 17.72
N SER A 640 10.50 -35.21 17.72
CA SER A 640 11.38 -34.12 17.29
C SER A 640 12.64 -34.64 16.59
N THR A 641 13.18 -33.83 15.68
CA THR A 641 14.44 -34.06 14.99
C THR A 641 15.27 -32.80 15.07
N GLY A 642 16.57 -32.90 15.39
CA GLY A 642 17.44 -31.73 15.53
C GLY A 642 17.20 -30.89 16.79
N ILE A 643 16.49 -31.43 17.78
CA ILE A 643 16.21 -30.77 19.08
C ILE A 643 16.64 -31.70 20.20
N SER A 644 17.60 -31.26 21.02
CA SER A 644 17.99 -31.98 22.25
C SER A 644 17.23 -31.47 23.48
N SER A 645 17.25 -32.23 24.56
CA SER A 645 16.72 -31.84 25.88
C SER A 645 15.27 -31.32 25.86
N VAL A 646 14.41 -31.98 25.07
CA VAL A 646 12.99 -31.62 24.99
C VAL A 646 12.33 -31.84 26.35
N ALA A 647 11.72 -30.78 26.88
CA ALA A 647 11.04 -30.79 28.17
C ALA A 647 9.64 -30.19 28.03
N SER A 648 8.69 -30.69 28.82
CA SER A 648 7.31 -30.21 28.88
C SER A 648 6.98 -29.79 30.31
N ARG A 649 6.58 -28.54 30.52
CA ARG A 649 6.15 -28.00 31.81
C ARG A 649 4.65 -27.71 31.78
N ARG A 650 3.91 -28.18 32.79
CA ARG A 650 2.50 -27.83 32.95
C ARG A 650 2.38 -26.38 33.41
N VAL A 651 1.44 -25.65 32.82
CA VAL A 651 1.09 -24.27 33.15
C VAL A 651 -0.44 -24.14 33.20
N PRO A 652 -1.00 -23.04 33.73
CA PRO A 652 -2.43 -22.77 33.61
C PRO A 652 -2.91 -22.88 32.16
N GLY A 653 -4.02 -23.56 31.94
CA GLY A 653 -4.63 -23.80 30.61
C GLY A 653 -3.94 -24.82 29.69
N GLY A 654 -2.67 -25.20 29.94
CA GLY A 654 -1.93 -26.06 29.01
C GLY A 654 -0.51 -26.44 29.42
N TRP A 655 0.37 -26.50 28.42
CA TRP A 655 1.77 -26.92 28.54
C TRP A 655 2.70 -25.98 27.78
N ARG A 656 3.91 -25.82 28.31
CA ARG A 656 5.04 -25.17 27.64
C ARG A 656 6.09 -26.19 27.32
N ILE A 657 6.50 -26.26 26.05
CA ILE A 657 7.58 -27.14 25.60
C ILE A 657 8.81 -26.30 25.35
N SER A 658 9.95 -26.75 25.88
CA SER A 658 11.27 -26.21 25.59
C SER A 658 12.20 -27.29 25.04
N GLY A 659 13.30 -26.86 24.42
CA GLY A 659 14.31 -27.74 23.85
C GLY A 659 15.44 -26.93 23.24
N CYS A 660 16.53 -27.60 22.87
CA CYS A 660 17.74 -26.98 22.33
C CYS A 660 17.90 -27.35 20.85
N PRO A 661 17.31 -26.58 19.92
CA PRO A 661 17.44 -26.83 18.49
C PRO A 661 18.85 -26.51 17.99
N SER A 662 19.41 -27.38 17.14
CA SER A 662 20.71 -27.19 16.51
C SER A 662 20.60 -27.39 15.00
N GLY A 663 20.98 -26.38 14.21
CA GLY A 663 20.83 -26.42 12.75
C GLY A 663 19.36 -26.44 12.33
N ASP A 664 19.00 -27.38 11.46
CA ASP A 664 17.62 -27.59 11.01
C ASP A 664 16.89 -28.49 11.99
N TYR A 665 15.68 -28.10 12.38
CA TYR A 665 14.91 -28.80 13.39
C TYR A 665 13.44 -28.89 13.05
N ARG A 666 12.78 -29.92 13.60
CA ARG A 666 11.35 -30.15 13.49
C ARG A 666 10.79 -30.64 14.80
N LEU A 667 9.54 -30.25 15.09
CA LEU A 667 8.78 -30.72 16.22
C LEU A 667 7.34 -31.01 15.77
N GLU A 668 6.84 -32.18 16.15
CA GLU A 668 5.47 -32.62 15.91
C GLU A 668 4.84 -33.15 17.20
N LEU A 669 3.56 -32.82 17.41
CA LEU A 669 2.74 -33.41 18.45
C LEU A 669 2.03 -34.65 17.90
N VAL A 670 2.27 -35.80 18.55
CA VAL A 670 1.80 -37.13 18.12
C VAL A 670 0.63 -37.65 18.96
#